data_AF-A0A669BDT3-F1
#
_entry.id   AF-A0A669BDT3-F1
#
_cell.length_a   1.000
_cell.length_b   1.000
_cell.length_c   1.000
_cell.angle_alpha   90.00
_cell.angle_beta   90.00
_cell.angle_gamma   90.00
#
_symmetry.space_group_name_H-M   'P 1'
#
loop_
_entity.id
_entity.type
_entity.pdbx_description
1 polymer ?
#
loop_
_entity_poly.entity_id
_entity_poly.type
_entity_poly.pdbx_seq_one_letter_code
_entity_poly.pdbx_strand_id
1 'polypeptide(L)'
;MFNRDLHRIKDIRIGPRDFSDHSGIYITLHLDGIRKTTLWRLNTGMLNDPAFVKQMTADLNLYLQDNDNGETNHSIVWDAAKAVLRGKIIAWSTMLKKKKSQELFQLQDRLKALEQSGLKDKNTTVTHQIRQIKQEIDKILSEDVEKNIRFMKQRYYEAGPKAAKQLAWRIRKQQAENNIYKIRDPVGNKVVTDLDKIQKAFEMYYKSLYSQSTQGDVNKITDFLNSLDLPTIGREANSKLTSLISWEEIIKAISSLKSNKSPGTDGLPAEWYKTMKESLLPLLETSFNYILKGGLVPPSWKEAFISVLPKGGQDRLNCKSYRPISVLNSDYKLYTTILVRRMDAIMPSLIDEDQTGFLKNRQTHDNIRRALHIIEHINDKKNSSIILSLDAEKAYDSVNWDFLFLVMKRFGFCSEFIKCFQALYSLPTARIKINGSLSDTILLERGCRQGCPASPYLFNLFIEPLAQAIRQETSLKGIVIGGDEYKVCLYADDVLVTIMDPSSGIPVLMGMLETYGLYSGYVLNVKKTQVLTFNFSPDQTLSSKFKFNWEATAIKYLGVFLPKDLTQLYDTNYSPINREIYSDLNIWALLPLDLGNRIRIIKMSILPKLLYLFLALPIQIPEKQFREWNKQISRFIWLNKRPRVKFSILQLPKEKGGLALPSLRDYYLSAQLRSLVCWCNPSFCAK
;
A
#
# COMPACT_ATOMS: atom_id res chain seq x y z
N MET A 1 14.25 18.36 22.26
CA MET A 1 12.78 18.38 22.43
C MET A 1 12.19 19.12 21.24
N PHE A 2 11.17 18.59 20.56
CA PHE A 2 10.61 19.25 19.37
C PHE A 2 9.62 20.33 19.82
N ASN A 3 9.62 21.53 19.18
CA ASN A 3 8.66 22.63 19.45
C ASN A 3 7.18 22.20 19.45
N ARG A 4 6.86 21.03 18.89
CA ARG A 4 5.51 20.47 18.78
C ARG A 4 4.98 19.85 20.09
N ASP A 5 5.86 19.52 21.03
CA ASP A 5 5.50 18.82 22.28
C ASP A 5 5.49 19.73 23.51
N LEU A 6 5.66 21.05 23.34
CA LEU A 6 5.67 22.04 24.43
C LEU A 6 4.39 21.98 25.29
N HIS A 7 3.25 21.65 24.68
CA HIS A 7 1.97 21.50 25.36
C HIS A 7 1.95 20.40 26.44
N ARG A 8 2.93 19.48 26.47
CA ARG A 8 3.03 18.38 27.43
C ARG A 8 3.91 18.68 28.63
N ILE A 9 4.61 19.80 28.61
CA ILE A 9 5.52 20.19 29.69
C ILE A 9 4.69 20.88 30.77
N LYS A 10 4.68 20.29 31.96
CA LYS A 10 3.97 20.84 33.12
C LYS A 10 4.88 21.77 33.93
N ASP A 11 6.16 21.43 34.03
CA ASP A 11 7.14 22.18 34.82
C ASP A 11 8.56 21.97 34.26
N ILE A 12 9.41 22.99 34.37
CA ILE A 12 10.84 22.94 34.05
C ILE A 12 11.60 23.55 35.22
N ARG A 13 12.52 22.79 35.80
CA ARG A 13 13.41 23.27 36.87
C ARG A 13 14.85 23.11 36.47
N ILE A 14 15.65 24.13 36.75
CA ILE A 14 17.10 24.07 36.65
C ILE A 14 17.61 23.73 38.04
N GLY A 15 18.23 22.57 38.18
CA GLY A 15 18.80 22.14 39.44
C GLY A 15 20.19 22.74 39.70
N PRO A 16 20.68 22.57 40.94
CA PRO A 16 21.98 23.06 41.35
C PRO A 16 23.13 22.40 40.59
N ARG A 17 24.29 23.07 40.54
CA ARG A 17 25.54 22.52 40.01
C ARG A 17 26.25 21.79 41.14
N ASP A 18 26.16 20.46 41.13
CA ASP A 18 26.70 19.66 42.22
C ASP A 18 28.10 19.11 41.85
N PHE A 19 28.24 18.47 40.68
CA PHE A 19 29.48 17.82 40.21
C PHE A 19 29.87 18.15 38.75
N SER A 20 29.05 18.90 38.02
CA SER A 20 29.28 19.30 36.62
C SER A 20 29.26 20.83 36.49
N ASP A 21 30.00 21.36 35.52
CA ASP A 21 29.95 22.76 35.05
C ASP A 21 28.62 23.12 34.34
N HIS A 22 27.69 22.16 34.25
CA HIS A 22 26.35 22.35 33.75
C HIS A 22 25.30 22.08 34.84
N SER A 23 24.30 22.95 34.92
CA SER A 23 23.13 22.72 35.77
C SER A 23 22.25 21.64 35.16
N GLY A 24 21.83 20.66 35.96
CA GLY A 24 20.85 19.66 35.51
C GLY A 24 19.51 20.33 35.17
N ILE A 25 18.94 20.04 34.01
CA ILE A 25 17.58 20.51 33.66
C ILE A 25 16.61 19.36 33.90
N TYR A 26 15.67 19.58 34.80
CA TYR A 26 14.61 18.65 35.17
C TYR A 26 13.32 19.11 34.49
N ILE A 27 12.74 18.24 33.66
CA ILE A 27 11.50 18.52 32.95
C ILE A 27 10.44 17.56 33.43
N THR A 28 9.34 18.09 33.94
CA THR A 28 8.16 17.30 34.33
C THR A 28 7.19 17.27 33.16
N LEU A 29 7.00 16.08 32.62
CA LEU A 29 6.10 15.82 31.51
C LEU A 29 4.76 15.29 32.03
N HIS A 30 3.66 15.87 31.55
CA HIS A 30 2.37 15.22 31.64
C HIS A 30 2.31 14.13 30.57
N LEU A 31 2.68 12.92 30.98
CA LEU A 31 2.42 11.73 30.18
C LEU A 31 1.01 11.31 30.51
N ASP A 32 0.02 11.78 29.74
CA ASP A 32 -1.37 11.36 29.91
C ASP A 32 -1.38 9.83 30.02
N GLY A 33 -1.80 9.32 31.18
CA GLY A 33 -1.88 7.90 31.51
C GLY A 33 -2.98 7.17 30.75
N ILE A 34 -3.19 7.54 29.48
CA ILE A 34 -4.20 6.93 28.62
C ILE A 34 -3.74 5.50 28.38
N ARG A 35 -4.49 4.53 28.93
CA ARG A 35 -4.35 3.12 28.59
C ARG A 35 -4.49 2.99 27.07
N LYS A 36 -3.38 2.76 26.39
CA LYS A 36 -3.40 2.51 24.95
C LYS A 36 -4.02 1.13 24.71
N THR A 37 -5.10 1.09 23.94
CA THR A 37 -5.70 -0.14 23.42
C THR A 37 -4.83 -0.69 22.27
N THR A 38 -3.71 -1.32 22.62
CA THR A 38 -2.83 -1.95 21.62
C THR A 38 -3.27 -3.37 21.29
N LEU A 39 -3.22 -3.74 20.02
CA LEU A 39 -3.40 -5.12 19.61
C LEU A 39 -2.19 -5.96 19.99
N TRP A 40 -2.45 -7.17 20.47
CA TRP A 40 -1.41 -8.17 20.65
C TRP A 40 -0.81 -8.55 19.29
N ARG A 41 0.48 -8.88 19.29
CA ARG A 41 1.21 -9.37 18.12
C ARG A 41 2.26 -10.36 18.57
N LEU A 42 2.37 -11.47 17.87
CA LEU A 42 3.44 -12.46 18.09
C LEU A 42 4.82 -11.83 17.88
N ASN A 43 5.73 -12.07 18.82
CA ASN A 43 7.15 -11.81 18.64
C ASN A 43 7.74 -12.87 17.70
N THR A 44 8.00 -12.49 16.45
CA THR A 44 8.53 -13.43 15.43
C THR A 44 9.88 -14.03 15.80
N GLY A 45 10.65 -13.40 16.69
CA GLY A 45 11.90 -13.98 17.19
C GLY A 45 11.71 -15.32 17.93
N MET A 46 10.52 -15.57 18.47
CA MET A 46 10.20 -16.84 19.14
C MET A 46 10.11 -18.01 18.16
N LEU A 47 9.80 -17.75 16.89
CA LEU A 47 9.70 -18.78 15.85
C LEU A 47 11.06 -19.37 15.47
N ASN A 48 12.16 -18.75 15.92
CA ASN A 48 13.51 -19.28 15.72
C ASN A 48 13.87 -20.36 16.75
N ASP A 49 13.08 -20.52 17.82
CA ASP A 49 13.28 -21.54 18.86
C ASP A 49 12.53 -22.84 18.47
N PRO A 50 13.25 -23.93 18.15
CA PRO A 50 12.62 -25.20 17.80
C PRO A 50 11.74 -25.78 18.91
N ALA A 51 12.09 -25.54 20.18
CA ALA A 51 11.29 -26.04 21.31
C ALA A 51 9.94 -25.34 21.37
N PHE A 52 9.90 -24.03 21.11
CA PHE A 52 8.67 -23.28 20.99
C PHE A 52 7.80 -23.80 19.85
N VAL A 53 8.36 -24.00 18.65
CA VAL A 53 7.62 -24.52 17.49
C VAL A 53 7.04 -25.91 17.79
N LYS A 54 7.84 -26.82 18.36
CA LYS A 54 7.40 -28.17 18.74
C LYS A 54 6.25 -28.13 19.75
N GLN A 55 6.34 -27.28 20.77
CA GLN A 55 5.27 -27.11 21.76
C GLN A 55 3.98 -26.58 21.12
N MET A 56 4.08 -25.57 20.24
CA MET A 56 2.91 -25.01 19.56
C MET A 56 2.23 -26.02 18.64
N THR A 57 3.01 -26.89 17.98
CA THR A 57 2.45 -28.00 17.18
C THR A 57 1.75 -29.02 18.07
N ALA A 58 2.32 -29.38 19.22
CA ALA A 58 1.67 -30.28 20.17
C ALA A 58 0.38 -29.70 20.74
N ASP A 59 0.40 -28.43 21.15
CA ASP A 59 -0.78 -27.72 21.65
C ASP A 59 -1.91 -27.64 20.61
N LEU A 60 -1.55 -27.42 19.33
CA LEU A 60 -2.52 -27.43 18.23
C LEU A 60 -3.13 -28.82 18.03
N ASN A 61 -2.30 -29.87 18.01
CA ASN A 61 -2.79 -31.24 17.83
C ASN A 61 -3.72 -31.66 18.98
N LEU A 62 -3.36 -31.33 20.22
CA LEU A 62 -4.21 -31.58 21.39
C LEU A 62 -5.55 -30.86 21.26
N TYR A 63 -5.53 -29.57 20.91
CA TYR A 63 -6.77 -28.82 20.68
C TYR A 63 -7.66 -29.47 19.63
N LEU A 64 -7.08 -29.97 18.52
CA LEU A 64 -7.85 -30.61 17.46
C LEU A 64 -8.44 -31.95 17.90
N GLN A 65 -7.70 -32.76 18.68
CA GLN A 65 -8.23 -34.01 19.24
C GLN A 65 -9.47 -33.77 20.11
N ASP A 66 -9.49 -32.67 20.85
CA ASP A 66 -10.58 -32.36 21.78
C ASP A 66 -11.79 -31.67 21.11
N ASN A 67 -11.58 -30.98 19.98
CA ASN A 67 -12.58 -30.03 19.43
C ASN A 67 -12.99 -30.30 17.98
N ASP A 68 -12.23 -31.08 17.20
CA ASP A 68 -12.58 -31.41 15.82
C ASP A 68 -13.40 -32.71 15.75
N ASN A 69 -14.58 -32.67 16.39
CA ASN A 69 -15.49 -33.80 16.53
C ASN A 69 -16.55 -33.91 15.40
N GLY A 70 -16.46 -33.06 14.37
CA GLY A 70 -17.41 -32.99 13.25
C GLY A 70 -18.73 -32.27 13.54
N GLU A 71 -19.04 -31.94 14.80
CA GLU A 71 -20.26 -31.21 15.19
C GLU A 71 -20.09 -29.70 15.06
N THR A 72 -18.87 -29.22 15.32
CA THR A 72 -18.55 -27.79 15.27
C THR A 72 -18.15 -27.37 13.85
N ASN A 73 -18.63 -26.21 13.43
CA ASN A 73 -18.27 -25.61 12.15
C ASN A 73 -16.73 -25.46 12.03
N HIS A 74 -16.14 -26.01 10.97
CA HIS A 74 -14.69 -26.01 10.71
C HIS A 74 -14.05 -24.62 10.74
N SER A 75 -14.77 -23.57 10.33
CA SER A 75 -14.29 -22.19 10.43
C SER A 75 -14.24 -21.66 11.86
N ILE A 76 -15.16 -22.11 12.72
CA ILE A 76 -15.13 -21.82 14.17
C ILE A 76 -13.99 -22.60 14.83
N VAL A 77 -13.82 -23.89 14.50
CA VAL A 77 -12.71 -24.72 15.00
C VAL A 77 -11.37 -24.04 14.70
N TRP A 78 -11.17 -23.55 13.47
CA TRP A 78 -9.98 -22.79 13.09
C TRP A 78 -9.82 -21.48 13.88
N ASP A 79 -10.88 -20.68 13.99
CA ASP A 79 -10.77 -19.37 14.65
C ASP A 79 -10.48 -19.51 16.15
N ALA A 80 -11.11 -20.48 16.79
CA ALA A 80 -10.88 -20.83 18.18
C ALA A 80 -9.49 -21.44 18.40
N ALA A 81 -8.97 -22.26 17.48
CA ALA A 81 -7.59 -22.76 17.53
C ALA A 81 -6.58 -21.60 17.60
N LYS A 82 -6.76 -20.57 16.76
CA LYS A 82 -5.91 -19.36 16.81
C LYS A 82 -6.00 -18.64 18.15
N ALA A 83 -7.19 -18.54 18.73
CA ALA A 83 -7.39 -17.89 20.03
C ALA A 83 -6.70 -18.65 21.17
N VAL A 84 -6.85 -19.98 21.20
CA VAL A 84 -6.19 -20.87 22.18
C VAL A 84 -4.67 -20.77 22.04
N LEU A 85 -4.15 -20.93 20.83
CA LEU A 85 -2.72 -20.81 20.56
C LEU A 85 -2.18 -19.43 20.95
N ARG A 86 -2.91 -18.35 20.66
CA ARG A 86 -2.53 -17.01 21.12
C ARG A 86 -2.38 -16.95 22.65
N GLY A 87 -3.29 -17.57 23.40
CA GLY A 87 -3.19 -17.70 24.86
C GLY A 87 -1.92 -18.44 25.29
N LYS A 88 -1.64 -19.60 24.67
CA LYS A 88 -0.43 -20.39 24.93
C LYS A 88 0.86 -19.63 24.60
N ILE A 89 0.88 -18.89 23.48
CA ILE A 89 2.01 -18.03 23.08
C ILE A 89 2.23 -16.91 24.10
N ILE A 90 1.16 -16.29 24.59
CA ILE A 90 1.25 -15.25 25.63
C ILE A 90 1.84 -15.83 26.92
N ALA A 91 1.38 -17.01 27.34
CA ALA A 91 1.91 -17.70 28.51
C ALA A 91 3.41 -18.01 28.35
N TRP A 92 3.81 -18.58 27.22
CA TRP A 92 5.21 -18.85 26.90
C TRP A 92 6.07 -17.58 26.88
N SER A 93 5.57 -16.51 26.24
CA SER A 93 6.27 -15.21 26.22
C SER A 93 6.43 -14.62 27.62
N THR A 94 5.46 -14.86 28.52
CA THR A 94 5.51 -14.39 29.91
C THR A 94 6.51 -15.20 30.72
N MET A 95 6.54 -16.52 30.55
CA MET A 95 7.55 -17.41 31.14
C MET A 95 8.97 -16.99 30.72
N LEU A 96 9.22 -16.81 29.41
CA LEU A 96 10.51 -16.34 28.90
C LEU A 96 10.91 -14.99 29.48
N LYS A 97 9.96 -14.05 29.58
CA LYS A 97 10.21 -12.73 30.18
C LYS A 97 10.60 -12.87 31.66
N LYS A 98 9.92 -13.73 32.42
CA LYS A 98 10.22 -13.97 33.83
C LYS A 98 11.61 -14.57 34.00
N LYS A 99 11.96 -15.61 33.21
CA LYS A 99 13.29 -16.24 33.21
C LYS A 99 14.39 -15.22 32.90
N LYS A 100 14.23 -14.44 31.83
CA LYS A 100 15.18 -13.37 31.46
C LYS A 100 15.34 -12.30 32.54
N SER A 101 14.25 -11.91 33.20
CA SER A 101 14.29 -10.91 34.27
C SER A 101 15.02 -11.43 35.51
N GLN A 102 14.84 -12.70 35.85
CA GLN A 102 15.56 -13.36 36.95
C GLN A 102 17.06 -13.50 36.63
N GLU A 103 17.40 -13.91 35.41
CA GLU A 103 18.79 -14.01 34.95
C GLU A 103 19.49 -12.63 34.98
N LEU A 104 18.83 -11.59 34.47
CA LEU A 104 19.35 -10.22 34.52
C LEU A 104 19.56 -9.75 35.96
N PHE A 105 18.61 -10.03 36.86
CA PHE A 105 18.73 -9.70 38.27
C PHE A 105 19.93 -10.40 38.93
N GLN A 106 20.11 -11.70 38.69
CA GLN A 106 21.25 -12.47 39.21
C GLN A 106 22.59 -11.95 38.68
N LEU A 107 22.66 -11.60 37.39
CA LEU A 107 23.87 -11.02 36.79
C LEU A 107 24.19 -9.63 37.35
N GLN A 108 23.16 -8.79 37.56
CA GLN A 108 23.33 -7.47 38.17
C GLN A 108 23.77 -7.54 39.63
N ASP A 109 23.21 -8.47 40.40
CA ASP A 109 23.60 -8.69 41.80
C ASP A 109 25.04 -9.20 41.91
N ARG A 110 25.40 -10.18 41.06
CA ARG A 110 26.78 -10.68 40.96
C ARG A 110 27.77 -9.60 40.51
N LEU A 111 27.38 -8.75 39.56
CA LEU A 111 28.19 -7.61 39.13
C LEU A 111 28.42 -6.63 40.29
N LYS A 112 27.37 -6.29 41.03
CA LYS A 112 27.45 -5.39 42.19
C LYS A 112 28.37 -5.95 43.27
N ALA A 113 28.27 -7.25 43.57
CA ALA A 113 29.15 -7.93 44.52
C ALA A 113 30.62 -7.90 44.08
N LEU A 114 30.89 -8.15 42.79
CA LEU A 114 32.25 -8.13 42.23
C LEU A 114 32.86 -6.72 42.15
N GLU A 115 32.06 -5.70 41.83
CA GLU A 115 32.50 -4.30 41.83
C GLU A 115 32.81 -3.81 43.25
N GLN A 116 32.05 -4.28 44.26
CA GLN A 116 32.34 -4.01 45.68
C GLN A 116 33.59 -4.73 46.19
N SER A 117 33.86 -5.97 45.74
CA SER A 117 35.10 -6.67 46.11
C SER A 117 36.34 -6.14 45.38
N GLY A 118 36.20 -5.68 44.13
CA GLY A 118 37.29 -5.16 43.30
C GLY A 118 37.80 -3.77 43.71
N LEU A 119 37.07 -3.04 44.56
CA LEU A 119 37.53 -1.80 45.19
C LEU A 119 38.65 -2.04 46.23
N LYS A 120 38.82 -3.28 46.72
CA LYS A 120 39.80 -3.63 47.75
C LYS A 120 41.10 -4.25 47.23
N ASP A 121 41.09 -4.88 46.05
CA ASP A 121 42.27 -5.49 45.44
C ASP A 121 42.28 -5.30 43.90
N LYS A 122 43.35 -4.73 43.36
CA LYS A 122 43.58 -4.58 41.90
C LYS A 122 43.93 -5.92 41.25
N ASN A 123 43.01 -6.88 41.29
CA ASN A 123 43.21 -8.23 40.76
C ASN A 123 42.69 -8.34 39.31
N THR A 124 43.57 -8.75 38.38
CA THR A 124 43.31 -8.84 36.94
C THR A 124 42.17 -9.83 36.61
N THR A 125 42.02 -10.87 37.44
CA THR A 125 41.00 -11.92 37.29
C THR A 125 39.58 -11.40 37.56
N VAL A 126 39.41 -10.56 38.59
CA VAL A 126 38.12 -9.94 38.93
C VAL A 126 37.68 -8.98 37.82
N THR A 127 38.63 -8.25 37.24
CA THR A 127 38.37 -7.34 36.10
C THR A 127 37.88 -8.11 34.87
N HIS A 128 38.44 -9.29 34.60
CA HIS A 128 37.99 -10.15 33.50
C HIS A 128 36.56 -10.68 33.74
N GLN A 129 36.25 -11.13 34.96
CA GLN A 129 34.90 -11.60 35.31
C GLN A 129 33.84 -10.49 35.21
N ILE A 130 34.17 -9.28 35.66
CA ILE A 130 33.31 -8.10 35.49
C ILE A 130 33.03 -7.84 34.00
N ARG A 131 34.06 -7.94 33.14
CA ARG A 131 33.89 -7.76 31.69
C ARG A 131 32.99 -8.83 31.08
N GLN A 132 33.14 -10.09 31.48
CA GLN A 132 32.27 -11.19 31.02
C GLN A 132 30.81 -10.98 31.43
N ILE A 133 30.54 -10.65 32.69
CA ILE A 133 29.18 -10.39 33.16
C ILE A 133 28.56 -9.18 32.47
N LYS A 134 29.34 -8.11 32.23
CA LYS A 134 28.88 -6.96 31.44
C LYS A 134 28.52 -7.37 30.01
N GLN A 135 29.30 -8.24 29.37
CA GLN A 135 28.98 -8.77 28.04
C GLN A 135 27.70 -9.61 28.03
N GLU A 136 27.44 -10.42 29.07
CA GLU A 136 26.21 -11.21 29.20
C GLU A 136 24.98 -10.30 29.40
N ILE A 137 25.10 -9.28 30.26
CA ILE A 137 24.05 -8.26 30.44
C ILE A 137 23.79 -7.52 29.13
N ASP A 138 24.84 -7.07 28.44
CA ASP A 138 24.74 -6.37 27.15
C ASP A 138 24.06 -7.24 26.09
N LYS A 139 24.32 -8.55 26.07
CA LYS A 139 23.66 -9.50 25.18
C LYS A 139 22.16 -9.58 25.46
N ILE A 140 21.75 -9.73 26.72
CA ILE A 140 20.34 -9.79 27.12
C ILE A 140 19.62 -8.49 26.75
N LEU A 141 20.22 -7.33 27.03
CA LEU A 141 19.65 -6.02 26.71
C LEU A 141 19.57 -5.81 25.19
N SER A 142 20.59 -6.23 24.43
CA SER A 142 20.60 -6.16 22.97
C SER A 142 19.46 -6.97 22.35
N GLU A 143 19.16 -8.16 22.87
CA GLU A 143 18.02 -8.96 22.41
C GLU A 143 16.67 -8.26 22.67
N ASP A 144 16.49 -7.57 23.80
CA ASP A 144 15.25 -6.81 24.06
C ASP A 144 15.13 -5.58 23.16
N VAL A 145 16.26 -4.90 22.89
CA VAL A 145 16.31 -3.82 21.90
C VAL A 145 15.93 -4.34 20.52
N GLU A 146 16.48 -5.47 20.06
CA GLU A 146 16.12 -6.08 18.78
C GLU A 146 14.63 -6.41 18.69
N LYS A 147 14.07 -7.00 19.76
CA LYS A 147 12.64 -7.26 19.86
C LYS A 147 11.83 -5.97 19.72
N ASN A 148 12.15 -4.93 20.50
CA ASN A 148 11.45 -3.64 20.45
C ASN A 148 11.55 -3.00 19.07
N ILE A 149 12.70 -3.10 18.40
CA ILE A 149 12.90 -2.66 17.01
C ILE A 149 11.96 -3.41 16.04
N ARG A 150 11.82 -4.74 16.16
CA ARG A 150 10.89 -5.54 15.34
C ARG A 150 9.42 -5.16 15.56
N PHE A 151 9.03 -4.86 16.81
CA PHE A 151 7.68 -4.38 17.14
C PHE A 151 7.41 -2.99 16.58
N MET A 152 8.36 -2.07 16.73
CA MET A 152 8.31 -0.74 16.10
C MET A 152 8.42 -0.80 14.57
N LYS A 153 8.79 -1.96 14.01
CA LYS A 153 9.12 -2.15 12.59
C LYS A 153 10.18 -1.17 12.11
N GLN A 154 11.10 -0.78 13.01
CA GLN A 154 12.25 0.01 12.62
C GLN A 154 13.19 -0.90 11.81
N ARG A 155 13.43 -0.51 10.56
CA ARG A 155 14.28 -1.26 9.62
C ARG A 155 15.77 -0.92 9.76
N TYR A 156 16.15 -0.06 10.70
CA TYR A 156 17.45 0.61 10.68
C TYR A 156 18.13 0.53 12.04
N TYR A 157 19.34 0.00 12.00
CA TYR A 157 20.17 -0.24 13.16
C TYR A 157 20.73 1.06 13.72
N GLU A 158 20.42 1.37 14.98
CA GLU A 158 21.24 2.32 15.76
C GLU A 158 22.64 1.77 16.06
N ALA A 159 22.83 0.45 15.92
CA ALA A 159 24.12 -0.23 15.96
C ALA A 159 24.81 -0.37 14.58
N GLY A 160 24.21 0.14 13.50
CA GLY A 160 24.75 0.02 12.15
C GLY A 160 25.83 1.07 11.81
N PRO A 161 26.44 0.98 10.61
CA PRO A 161 27.35 2.01 10.12
C PRO A 161 26.69 3.40 10.18
N LYS A 162 27.48 4.47 10.34
CA LYS A 162 27.01 5.86 10.57
C LYS A 162 25.88 6.30 9.62
N ALA A 163 25.93 5.84 8.37
CA ALA A 163 24.89 5.98 7.34
C ALA A 163 23.50 5.44 7.76
N ALA A 164 23.46 4.23 8.33
CA ALA A 164 22.24 3.57 8.78
C ALA A 164 21.62 4.28 9.99
N LYS A 165 22.45 4.78 10.92
CA LYS A 165 21.99 5.58 12.07
C LYS A 165 21.30 6.88 11.63
N GLN A 166 21.86 7.58 10.65
CA GLN A 166 21.28 8.84 10.17
C GLN A 166 20.01 8.64 9.32
N LEU A 167 19.93 7.54 8.57
CA LEU A 167 18.70 7.14 7.87
C LEU A 167 17.58 6.82 8.88
N ALA A 168 17.91 6.15 9.99
CA ALA A 168 16.98 5.93 11.09
C ALA A 168 16.44 7.26 11.67
N TRP A 169 17.29 8.27 11.81
CA TRP A 169 16.89 9.62 12.27
C TRP A 169 15.91 10.32 11.32
N ARG A 170 16.12 10.27 10.00
CA ARG A 170 15.14 10.85 9.05
C ARG A 170 13.80 10.16 9.10
N ILE A 171 13.80 8.84 9.30
CA ILE A 171 12.55 8.07 9.38
C ILE A 171 11.85 8.34 10.71
N ARG A 172 12.58 8.61 11.81
CA ARG A 172 11.98 9.16 13.04
C ARG A 172 11.29 10.50 12.80
N LYS A 173 11.90 11.39 12.00
CA LYS A 173 11.24 12.65 11.58
C LYS A 173 9.96 12.37 10.79
N GLN A 174 9.98 11.43 9.84
CA GLN A 174 8.80 11.03 9.08
C GLN A 174 7.71 10.38 9.97
N GLN A 175 8.09 9.57 10.96
CA GLN A 175 7.16 9.01 11.96
C GLN A 175 6.53 10.12 12.81
N ALA A 176 7.32 11.09 13.28
CA ALA A 176 6.82 12.25 14.00
C ALA A 176 5.90 13.12 13.14
N GLU A 177 6.11 13.16 11.82
CA GLU A 177 5.22 13.82 10.86
C GLU A 177 3.95 13.03 10.56
N ASN A 178 3.95 11.70 10.73
CA ASN A 178 2.78 10.85 10.58
C ASN A 178 1.86 10.88 11.81
N ASN A 179 2.40 11.23 12.99
CA ASN A 179 1.57 11.43 14.18
C ASN A 179 0.61 12.60 13.97
N ILE A 180 -0.64 12.40 14.36
CA ILE A 180 -1.73 13.35 14.19
C ILE A 180 -1.98 14.04 15.52
N TYR A 181 -1.57 15.31 15.62
CA TYR A 181 -1.70 16.11 16.85
C TYR A 181 -2.90 17.08 16.83
N LYS A 182 -3.49 17.29 15.65
CA LYS A 182 -4.67 18.15 15.48
C LYS A 182 -5.44 17.78 14.21
N ILE A 183 -6.74 17.94 14.24
CA ILE A 183 -7.66 17.72 13.12
C ILE A 183 -8.82 18.72 13.20
N ARG A 184 -9.49 19.01 12.09
CA ARG A 184 -10.78 19.71 12.11
C ARG A 184 -11.89 18.70 12.38
N ASP A 185 -12.73 19.02 13.34
CA ASP A 185 -13.97 18.29 13.59
C ASP A 185 -14.85 18.31 12.32
N PRO A 186 -15.30 17.15 11.79
CA PRO A 186 -16.15 17.07 10.61
C PRO A 186 -17.48 17.84 10.72
N VAL A 187 -18.01 18.04 11.94
CA VAL A 187 -19.31 18.71 12.15
C VAL A 187 -19.11 20.18 12.45
N GLY A 188 -18.33 20.52 13.49
CA GLY A 188 -18.14 21.91 13.92
C GLY A 188 -17.08 22.70 13.15
N ASN A 189 -16.30 22.05 12.27
CA ASN A 189 -15.16 22.61 11.53
C ASN A 189 -14.09 23.30 12.42
N LYS A 190 -14.13 23.09 13.74
CA LYS A 190 -13.17 23.61 14.71
C LYS A 190 -11.96 22.69 14.78
N VAL A 191 -10.77 23.27 14.92
CA VAL A 191 -9.54 22.49 15.11
C VAL A 191 -9.51 21.95 16.54
N VAL A 192 -9.42 20.64 16.67
CA VAL A 192 -9.26 19.94 17.95
C VAL A 192 -7.85 19.36 18.06
N THR A 193 -7.29 19.39 19.26
CA THR A 193 -5.93 18.89 19.59
C THR A 193 -5.95 17.73 20.60
N ASP A 194 -7.08 17.54 21.26
CA ASP A 194 -7.31 16.47 22.22
C ASP A 194 -7.37 15.11 21.50
N LEU A 195 -6.69 14.09 22.04
CA LEU A 195 -6.56 12.78 21.38
C LEU A 195 -7.90 12.07 21.22
N ASP A 196 -8.79 12.15 22.22
CA ASP A 196 -10.10 11.50 22.16
C ASP A 196 -11.01 12.22 21.15
N LYS A 197 -10.95 13.56 21.10
CA LYS A 197 -11.66 14.34 20.07
C LYS A 197 -11.13 14.08 18.67
N ILE A 198 -9.81 13.93 18.50
CA ILE A 198 -9.21 13.54 17.21
C ILE A 198 -9.71 12.14 16.81
N GLN A 199 -9.74 11.19 17.76
CA GLN A 199 -10.21 9.84 17.51
C GLN A 199 -11.68 9.81 17.06
N LYS A 200 -12.55 10.52 17.78
CA LYS A 200 -13.97 10.67 17.43
C LYS A 200 -14.18 11.35 16.08
N ALA A 201 -13.40 12.38 15.76
CA ALA A 201 -13.47 13.07 14.47
C ALA A 201 -13.20 12.12 13.28
N PHE A 202 -12.18 11.26 13.40
CA PHE A 202 -11.91 10.24 12.38
C PHE A 202 -12.98 9.15 12.35
N GLU A 203 -13.44 8.68 13.50
CA GLU A 203 -14.50 7.68 13.62
C GLU A 203 -15.78 8.14 12.93
N MET A 204 -16.28 9.33 13.28
CA MET A 204 -17.47 9.94 12.66
C MET A 204 -17.34 10.07 11.15
N TYR A 205 -16.18 10.56 10.70
CA TYR A 205 -15.91 10.75 9.28
C TYR A 205 -15.89 9.43 8.51
N TYR A 206 -15.21 8.39 9.03
CA TYR A 206 -15.16 7.09 8.35
C TYR A 206 -16.48 6.31 8.47
N LYS A 207 -17.21 6.46 9.57
CA LYS A 207 -18.57 5.92 9.71
C LYS A 207 -19.50 6.49 8.64
N SER A 208 -19.47 7.81 8.41
CA SER A 208 -20.24 8.44 7.33
C SER A 208 -19.72 8.07 5.93
N LEU A 209 -18.42 7.83 5.77
CA LEU A 209 -17.88 7.38 4.49
C LEU A 209 -18.37 5.98 4.13
N TYR A 210 -18.36 5.05 5.08
CA TYR A 210 -18.71 3.65 4.84
C TYR A 210 -20.18 3.31 5.06
N SER A 211 -21.01 4.28 5.42
CA SER A 211 -22.47 4.11 5.45
C SER A 211 -23.03 4.04 4.03
N GLN A 212 -23.94 3.11 3.78
CA GLN A 212 -24.61 2.93 2.50
C GLN A 212 -25.75 3.96 2.36
N SER A 213 -25.82 4.63 1.21
CA SER A 213 -26.99 5.43 0.83
C SER A 213 -28.10 4.52 0.27
N THR A 214 -29.31 5.05 0.13
CA THR A 214 -30.54 4.37 -0.31
C THR A 214 -30.29 3.31 -1.39
N GLN A 215 -30.85 2.11 -1.22
CA GLN A 215 -30.74 1.02 -2.19
C GLN A 215 -31.37 1.43 -3.52
N GLY A 216 -30.61 1.29 -4.61
CA GLY A 216 -31.14 1.41 -5.96
C GLY A 216 -32.11 0.28 -6.25
N ASP A 217 -33.11 0.56 -7.09
CA ASP A 217 -34.07 -0.44 -7.55
C ASP A 217 -33.34 -1.56 -8.29
N VAL A 218 -33.35 -2.77 -7.72
CA VAL A 218 -32.66 -3.95 -8.26
C VAL A 218 -33.09 -4.26 -9.69
N ASN A 219 -34.35 -3.99 -10.05
CA ASN A 219 -34.85 -4.22 -11.40
C ASN A 219 -34.17 -3.25 -12.38
N LYS A 220 -34.13 -1.95 -12.06
CA LYS A 220 -33.46 -0.95 -12.90
C LYS A 220 -31.96 -1.21 -13.06
N ILE A 221 -31.29 -1.64 -11.99
CA ILE A 221 -29.88 -2.04 -12.05
C ILE A 221 -29.71 -3.24 -12.99
N THR A 222 -30.58 -4.23 -12.88
CA THR A 222 -30.53 -5.44 -13.71
C THR A 222 -30.81 -5.10 -15.18
N ASP A 223 -31.79 -4.26 -15.46
CA ASP A 223 -32.10 -3.78 -16.81
C ASP A 223 -30.93 -3.00 -17.42
N PHE A 224 -30.31 -2.11 -16.64
CA PHE A 224 -29.09 -1.42 -17.04
C PHE A 224 -27.99 -2.42 -17.41
N LEU A 225 -27.67 -3.37 -16.53
CA LEU A 225 -26.63 -4.37 -16.79
C LEU A 225 -26.93 -5.30 -17.97
N ASN A 226 -28.21 -5.62 -18.21
CA ASN A 226 -28.65 -6.43 -19.35
C ASN A 226 -28.59 -5.65 -20.67
N SER A 227 -28.72 -4.32 -20.64
CA SER A 227 -28.55 -3.46 -21.81
C SER A 227 -27.10 -3.31 -22.28
N LEU A 228 -26.13 -3.77 -21.48
CA LEU A 228 -24.71 -3.72 -21.81
C LEU A 228 -24.26 -4.99 -22.52
N ASP A 229 -23.45 -4.83 -23.57
CA ASP A 229 -22.77 -5.95 -24.24
C ASP A 229 -21.55 -6.43 -23.43
N LEU A 230 -21.82 -7.02 -22.26
CA LEU A 230 -20.81 -7.58 -21.37
C LEU A 230 -20.59 -9.07 -21.62
N PRO A 231 -19.33 -9.55 -21.61
CA PRO A 231 -19.01 -10.96 -21.75
C PRO A 231 -19.49 -11.78 -20.56
N THR A 232 -19.61 -13.09 -20.73
CA THR A 232 -20.02 -14.03 -19.67
C THR A 232 -19.07 -15.20 -19.58
N ILE A 233 -18.73 -15.63 -18.36
CA ILE A 233 -17.90 -16.82 -18.17
C ILE A 233 -18.66 -18.11 -18.48
N GLY A 234 -17.95 -19.07 -19.08
CA GLY A 234 -18.48 -20.39 -19.39
C GLY A 234 -18.57 -21.32 -18.17
N ARG A 235 -19.26 -22.46 -18.35
CA ARG A 235 -19.44 -23.49 -17.30
C ARG A 235 -18.11 -24.09 -16.82
N GLU A 236 -17.17 -24.32 -17.73
CA GLU A 236 -15.85 -24.88 -17.39
C GLU A 236 -15.06 -23.94 -16.47
N ALA A 237 -15.07 -22.63 -16.78
CA ALA A 237 -14.44 -21.61 -15.94
C ALA A 237 -15.06 -21.58 -14.54
N ASN A 238 -16.40 -21.58 -14.45
CA ASN A 238 -17.10 -21.67 -13.17
C ASN A 238 -16.71 -22.92 -12.36
N SER A 239 -16.64 -24.09 -13.01
CA SER A 239 -16.23 -25.32 -12.34
C SER A 239 -14.80 -25.24 -11.78
N LYS A 240 -13.89 -24.52 -12.45
CA LYS A 240 -12.53 -24.28 -11.95
C LYS A 240 -12.50 -23.29 -10.79
N LEU A 241 -13.36 -22.27 -10.79
CA LEU A 241 -13.46 -21.31 -9.69
C LEU A 241 -13.93 -21.98 -8.39
N THR A 242 -14.84 -22.96 -8.50
CA THR A 242 -15.47 -23.64 -7.35
C THR A 242 -14.89 -25.03 -7.03
N SER A 243 -13.79 -25.43 -7.68
CA SER A 243 -13.11 -26.68 -7.35
C SER A 243 -12.58 -26.66 -5.91
N LEU A 244 -12.41 -27.82 -5.27
CA LEU A 244 -11.86 -27.86 -3.91
C LEU A 244 -10.47 -27.21 -3.88
N ILE A 245 -10.23 -26.39 -2.86
CA ILE A 245 -8.94 -25.77 -2.57
C ILE A 245 -7.99 -26.85 -2.13
N SER A 246 -6.86 -26.98 -2.84
CA SER A 246 -5.84 -27.98 -2.54
C SER A 246 -4.74 -27.44 -1.64
N TRP A 247 -3.96 -28.34 -1.01
CA TRP A 247 -2.76 -27.97 -0.27
C TRP A 247 -1.76 -27.18 -1.10
N GLU A 248 -1.62 -27.47 -2.40
CA GLU A 248 -0.71 -26.74 -3.28
C GLU A 248 -1.08 -25.26 -3.38
N GLU A 249 -2.37 -24.96 -3.53
CA GLU A 249 -2.85 -23.58 -3.58
C GLU A 249 -2.56 -22.84 -2.27
N ILE A 250 -2.78 -23.51 -1.13
CA ILE A 250 -2.50 -22.97 0.20
C ILE A 250 -0.99 -22.75 0.40
N ILE A 251 -0.14 -23.71 0.06
CA ILE A 251 1.32 -23.59 0.14
C ILE A 251 1.83 -22.44 -0.72
N LYS A 252 1.34 -22.32 -1.97
CA LYS A 252 1.67 -21.22 -2.87
C LYS A 252 1.20 -19.88 -2.29
N ALA A 253 0.05 -19.84 -1.61
CA ALA A 253 -0.47 -18.63 -0.96
C ALA A 253 0.40 -18.24 0.25
N ILE A 254 0.74 -19.18 1.14
CA ILE A 254 1.64 -18.97 2.30
C ILE A 254 3.00 -18.46 1.84
N SER A 255 3.57 -19.06 0.80
CA SER A 255 4.88 -18.67 0.25
C SER A 255 4.88 -17.24 -0.27
N SER A 256 3.76 -16.77 -0.83
CA SER A 256 3.61 -15.42 -1.35
C SER A 256 3.41 -14.33 -0.28
N LEU A 257 3.13 -14.72 0.97
CA LEU A 257 2.99 -13.75 2.06
C LEU A 257 4.31 -13.00 2.27
N LYS A 258 4.25 -11.67 2.27
CA LYS A 258 5.42 -10.82 2.52
C LYS A 258 5.73 -10.79 4.02
N SER A 259 6.94 -11.20 4.38
CA SER A 259 7.46 -11.11 5.76
C SER A 259 7.59 -9.64 6.21
N ASN A 260 7.63 -9.40 7.52
CA ASN A 260 7.69 -8.11 8.19
C ASN A 260 6.48 -7.18 7.96
N LYS A 261 5.36 -7.71 7.44
CA LYS A 261 4.07 -7.00 7.34
C LYS A 261 3.32 -7.03 8.67
N SER A 262 2.32 -6.14 8.82
CA SER A 262 1.57 -6.03 10.08
C SER A 262 0.51 -7.13 10.06
N PRO A 263 0.38 -7.93 11.13
CA PRO A 263 -0.77 -8.83 11.26
C PRO A 263 -2.04 -8.01 11.49
N GLY A 264 -3.19 -8.67 11.33
CA GLY A 264 -4.49 -8.12 11.65
C GLY A 264 -4.78 -8.16 13.16
N THR A 265 -6.05 -8.28 13.51
CA THR A 265 -6.55 -8.27 14.90
C THR A 265 -6.15 -9.51 15.70
N ASP A 266 -5.87 -10.63 15.02
CA ASP A 266 -5.40 -11.87 15.64
C ASP A 266 -3.95 -11.79 16.14
N GLY A 267 -3.15 -10.88 15.59
CA GLY A 267 -1.74 -10.71 15.92
C GLY A 267 -0.79 -11.76 15.32
N LEU A 268 -1.27 -12.62 14.40
CA LEU A 268 -0.51 -13.70 13.78
C LEU A 268 0.11 -13.27 12.44
N PRO A 269 1.44 -13.10 12.37
CA PRO A 269 2.11 -12.57 11.18
C PRO A 269 2.43 -13.68 10.17
N ALA A 270 2.82 -13.28 8.96
CA ALA A 270 3.15 -14.20 7.86
C ALA A 270 4.22 -15.25 8.24
N GLU A 271 5.18 -14.88 9.07
CA GLU A 271 6.24 -15.77 9.56
C GLU A 271 5.67 -16.99 10.29
N TRP A 272 4.60 -16.81 11.07
CA TRP A 272 3.97 -17.92 11.79
C TRP A 272 3.40 -18.96 10.83
N TYR A 273 2.67 -18.52 9.79
CA TYR A 273 2.14 -19.41 8.76
C TYR A 273 3.24 -20.11 7.96
N LYS A 274 4.38 -19.44 7.72
CA LYS A 274 5.51 -20.05 7.01
C LYS A 274 6.23 -21.11 7.85
N THR A 275 6.41 -20.86 9.15
CA THR A 275 7.07 -21.77 10.07
C THR A 275 6.19 -22.98 10.41
N MET A 276 4.91 -22.75 10.72
CA MET A 276 3.96 -23.78 11.16
C MET A 276 3.21 -24.45 10.00
N LYS A 277 3.61 -24.20 8.73
CA LYS A 277 2.84 -24.55 7.53
C LYS A 277 2.33 -26.00 7.54
N GLU A 278 3.16 -26.96 7.92
CA GLU A 278 2.86 -28.39 7.85
C GLU A 278 1.74 -28.77 8.82
N SER A 279 1.77 -28.24 10.04
CA SER A 279 0.73 -28.46 11.05
C SER A 279 -0.56 -27.71 10.76
N LEU A 280 -0.51 -26.60 10.00
CA LEU A 280 -1.68 -25.77 9.70
C LEU A 280 -2.42 -26.19 8.43
N LEU A 281 -1.76 -26.88 7.49
CA LEU A 281 -2.32 -27.21 6.18
C LEU A 281 -3.66 -27.95 6.23
N PRO A 282 -3.81 -29.05 7.01
CA PRO A 282 -5.08 -29.79 7.05
C PRO A 282 -6.24 -28.90 7.53
N LEU A 283 -6.00 -28.12 8.58
CA LEU A 283 -7.00 -27.25 9.19
C LEU A 283 -7.42 -26.09 8.27
N LEU A 284 -6.44 -25.49 7.57
CA LEU A 284 -6.71 -24.45 6.59
C LEU A 284 -7.49 -24.99 5.40
N GLU A 285 -7.14 -26.18 4.90
CA GLU A 285 -7.86 -26.81 3.79
C GLU A 285 -9.32 -27.08 4.15
N THR A 286 -9.57 -27.75 5.29
CA THR A 286 -10.93 -28.07 5.73
C THR A 286 -11.76 -26.80 5.94
N SER A 287 -11.19 -25.79 6.62
CA SER A 287 -11.85 -24.51 6.84
C SER A 287 -12.12 -23.75 5.54
N PHE A 288 -11.15 -23.66 4.63
CA PHE A 288 -11.32 -22.94 3.36
C PHE A 288 -12.32 -23.62 2.43
N ASN A 289 -12.31 -24.95 2.35
CA ASN A 289 -13.28 -25.71 1.57
C ASN A 289 -14.69 -25.66 2.16
N TYR A 290 -14.81 -25.62 3.48
CA TYR A 290 -16.09 -25.40 4.15
C TYR A 290 -16.69 -24.04 3.75
N ILE A 291 -15.89 -22.97 3.77
CA ILE A 291 -16.33 -21.63 3.33
C ILE A 291 -16.69 -21.63 1.84
N LEU A 292 -15.85 -22.26 1.01
CA LEU A 292 -16.08 -22.36 -0.44
C LEU A 292 -17.44 -23.02 -0.77
N LYS A 293 -17.88 -23.98 0.04
CA LYS A 293 -19.18 -24.66 -0.09
C LYS A 293 -20.35 -23.87 0.51
N GLY A 294 -20.16 -22.58 0.84
CA GLY A 294 -21.19 -21.71 1.41
C GLY A 294 -21.25 -21.71 2.93
N GLY A 295 -20.24 -22.26 3.60
CA GLY A 295 -20.11 -22.19 5.05
C GLY A 295 -19.82 -20.78 5.57
N LEU A 296 -20.01 -20.57 6.88
CA LEU A 296 -19.72 -19.30 7.53
C LEU A 296 -18.21 -19.02 7.58
N VAL A 297 -17.82 -17.77 7.36
CA VAL A 297 -16.42 -17.32 7.54
C VAL A 297 -16.05 -17.24 9.03
N PRO A 298 -14.76 -17.42 9.38
CA PRO A 298 -14.26 -17.18 10.74
C PRO A 298 -14.67 -15.80 11.26
N PRO A 299 -15.21 -15.67 12.49
CA PRO A 299 -15.62 -14.39 13.05
C PRO A 299 -14.54 -13.30 12.98
N SER A 300 -13.28 -13.66 13.24
CA SER A 300 -12.16 -12.72 13.17
C SER A 300 -11.92 -12.10 11.78
N TRP A 301 -12.44 -12.68 10.69
CA TRP A 301 -12.33 -12.13 9.33
C TRP A 301 -13.23 -10.92 9.08
N LYS A 302 -14.27 -10.78 9.91
CA LYS A 302 -15.18 -9.63 9.88
C LYS A 302 -14.54 -8.41 10.53
N GLU A 303 -13.55 -8.60 11.40
CA GLU A 303 -12.87 -7.50 12.08
C GLU A 303 -11.64 -7.00 11.31
N ALA A 304 -11.47 -5.68 11.28
CA ALA A 304 -10.24 -5.05 10.82
C ALA A 304 -9.88 -3.85 11.69
N PHE A 305 -8.65 -3.36 11.55
CA PHE A 305 -8.35 -1.98 11.92
C PHE A 305 -7.84 -1.21 10.71
N ILE A 306 -8.24 0.05 10.62
CA ILE A 306 -7.90 0.96 9.54
C ILE A 306 -6.76 1.85 10.01
N SER A 307 -5.58 1.69 9.41
CA SER A 307 -4.47 2.61 9.59
C SER A 307 -4.64 3.79 8.64
N VAL A 308 -4.65 5.01 9.17
CA VAL A 308 -4.73 6.23 8.36
C VAL A 308 -3.34 6.71 7.95
N LEU A 309 -3.14 6.98 6.65
CA LEU A 309 -1.87 7.49 6.12
C LEU A 309 -2.09 8.87 5.46
N PRO A 310 -1.31 9.90 5.80
CA PRO A 310 -1.48 11.21 5.20
C PRO A 310 -1.14 11.19 3.71
N LYS A 311 -2.00 11.82 2.89
CA LYS A 311 -1.74 12.10 1.48
C LYS A 311 -0.74 13.27 1.38
N GLY A 312 0.25 13.15 0.48
CA GLY A 312 1.23 14.21 0.25
C GLY A 312 0.58 15.47 -0.33
N GLY A 313 1.05 16.65 0.10
CA GLY A 313 0.62 17.94 -0.46
C GLY A 313 -0.79 18.41 -0.10
N GLN A 314 -1.53 17.69 0.73
CA GLN A 314 -2.89 18.06 1.16
C GLN A 314 -2.91 18.62 2.59
N ASP A 315 -3.96 19.38 2.91
CA ASP A 315 -4.17 19.93 4.25
C ASP A 315 -4.39 18.80 5.27
N ARG A 316 -3.40 18.58 6.14
CA ARG A 316 -3.41 17.53 7.17
C ARG A 316 -4.45 17.80 8.27
N LEU A 317 -5.09 18.95 8.29
CA LEU A 317 -6.20 19.22 9.21
C LEU A 317 -7.50 18.56 8.78
N ASN A 318 -7.62 18.07 7.54
CA ASN A 318 -8.85 17.45 7.04
C ASN A 318 -8.74 15.92 7.03
N CYS A 319 -9.74 15.22 7.59
CA CYS A 319 -9.82 13.75 7.54
C CYS A 319 -9.80 13.20 6.10
N LYS A 320 -10.32 13.96 5.11
CA LYS A 320 -10.26 13.61 3.67
C LYS A 320 -8.85 13.47 3.12
N SER A 321 -7.88 14.10 3.76
CA SER A 321 -6.47 14.07 3.38
C SER A 321 -5.75 12.80 3.85
N TYR A 322 -6.45 11.85 4.46
CA TYR A 322 -5.89 10.59 4.93
C TYR A 322 -6.44 9.40 4.14
N ARG A 323 -5.54 8.52 3.70
CA ARG A 323 -5.87 7.26 3.05
C ARG A 323 -6.14 6.18 4.11
N PRO A 324 -7.31 5.54 4.11
CA PRO A 324 -7.58 4.39 4.98
C PRO A 324 -6.88 3.14 4.41
N ILE A 325 -6.11 2.44 5.24
CA ILE A 325 -5.54 1.12 4.90
C ILE A 325 -6.08 0.09 5.89
N SER A 326 -6.90 -0.83 5.42
CA SER A 326 -7.43 -1.95 6.20
C SER A 326 -6.33 -2.98 6.45
N VAL A 327 -5.97 -3.19 7.72
CA VAL A 327 -5.04 -4.24 8.13
C VAL A 327 -5.84 -5.49 8.49
N LEU A 328 -5.87 -6.43 7.54
CA LEU A 328 -6.61 -7.69 7.63
C LEU A 328 -5.74 -8.84 8.14
N ASN A 329 -6.38 -9.84 8.75
CA ASN A 329 -5.72 -11.07 9.21
C ASN A 329 -5.04 -11.81 8.04
N SER A 330 -3.99 -12.57 8.36
CA SER A 330 -3.17 -13.22 7.35
C SER A 330 -3.89 -14.38 6.67
N ASP A 331 -4.72 -15.12 7.41
CA ASP A 331 -5.57 -16.20 6.90
C ASP A 331 -6.67 -15.70 5.96
N TYR A 332 -7.32 -14.59 6.27
CA TYR A 332 -8.21 -13.89 5.33
C TYR A 332 -7.50 -13.61 4.00
N LYS A 333 -6.25 -13.13 4.07
CA LYS A 333 -5.43 -12.84 2.88
C LYS A 333 -5.05 -14.10 2.13
N LEU A 334 -4.80 -15.22 2.82
CA LEU A 334 -4.55 -16.51 2.17
C LEU A 334 -5.76 -16.93 1.34
N TYR A 335 -6.94 -16.97 1.95
CA TYR A 335 -8.18 -17.36 1.27
C TYR A 335 -8.48 -16.46 0.06
N THR A 336 -8.49 -15.14 0.25
CA THR A 336 -8.73 -14.19 -0.84
C THR A 336 -7.66 -14.24 -1.93
N THR A 337 -6.40 -14.53 -1.60
CA THR A 337 -5.34 -14.72 -2.62
C THR A 337 -5.60 -15.95 -3.48
N ILE A 338 -6.11 -17.04 -2.90
CA ILE A 338 -6.48 -18.26 -3.63
C ILE A 338 -7.61 -17.94 -4.62
N LEU A 339 -8.69 -17.30 -4.16
CA LEU A 339 -9.80 -16.90 -5.04
C LEU A 339 -9.35 -16.01 -6.20
N VAL A 340 -8.49 -15.02 -5.92
CA VAL A 340 -7.96 -14.11 -6.95
C VAL A 340 -7.11 -14.86 -7.98
N ARG A 341 -6.25 -15.78 -7.55
CA ARG A 341 -5.43 -16.58 -8.48
C ARG A 341 -6.28 -17.45 -9.40
N ARG A 342 -7.45 -17.91 -8.94
CA ARG A 342 -8.41 -18.61 -9.80
C ARG A 342 -9.07 -17.65 -10.79
N MET A 343 -9.33 -16.41 -10.39
CA MET A 343 -9.83 -15.36 -11.28
C MET A 343 -8.79 -14.91 -12.34
N ASP A 344 -7.48 -14.97 -12.04
CA ASP A 344 -6.41 -14.49 -12.95
C ASP A 344 -6.53 -15.01 -14.38
N ALA A 345 -6.96 -16.27 -14.55
CA ALA A 345 -7.08 -16.90 -15.86
C ALA A 345 -8.25 -16.37 -16.69
N ILE A 346 -9.29 -15.83 -16.05
CA ILE A 346 -10.54 -15.40 -16.69
C ILE A 346 -10.68 -13.88 -16.77
N MET A 347 -10.00 -13.12 -15.91
CA MET A 347 -10.12 -11.66 -15.91
C MET A 347 -9.82 -11.01 -17.27
N PRO A 348 -8.78 -11.42 -18.03
CA PRO A 348 -8.49 -10.82 -19.33
C PRO A 348 -9.59 -11.02 -20.39
N SER A 349 -10.47 -12.03 -20.24
CA SER A 349 -11.60 -12.24 -21.15
C SER A 349 -12.88 -11.52 -20.71
N LEU A 350 -12.90 -10.94 -19.51
CA LEU A 350 -14.05 -10.21 -18.97
C LEU A 350 -13.90 -8.70 -19.02
N ILE A 351 -12.66 -8.23 -18.94
CA ILE A 351 -12.32 -6.82 -18.87
C ILE A 351 -11.67 -6.41 -20.18
N ASP A 352 -12.19 -5.37 -20.83
CA ASP A 352 -11.65 -4.82 -22.07
C ASP A 352 -10.20 -4.33 -21.90
N GLU A 353 -9.45 -4.29 -22.99
CA GLU A 353 -8.03 -3.93 -23.03
C GLU A 353 -7.75 -2.47 -22.64
N ASP A 354 -8.75 -1.60 -22.72
CA ASP A 354 -8.65 -0.22 -22.24
C ASP A 354 -8.42 -0.08 -20.73
N GLN A 355 -8.74 -1.11 -19.94
CA GLN A 355 -8.42 -1.20 -18.52
C GLN A 355 -7.08 -1.92 -18.31
N THR A 356 -6.05 -1.17 -17.95
CA THR A 356 -4.69 -1.69 -17.74
C THR A 356 -4.31 -1.83 -16.26
N GLY A 357 -5.19 -1.41 -15.35
CA GLY A 357 -4.97 -1.47 -13.90
C GLY A 357 -5.12 -2.87 -13.33
N PHE A 358 -4.15 -3.31 -12.52
CA PHE A 358 -4.20 -4.53 -11.71
C PHE A 358 -4.49 -5.86 -12.45
N LEU A 359 -4.30 -5.89 -13.77
CA LEU A 359 -4.44 -7.09 -14.58
C LEU A 359 -3.09 -7.63 -15.03
N LYS A 360 -2.97 -8.95 -15.08
CA LYS A 360 -1.74 -9.61 -15.51
C LYS A 360 -1.42 -9.23 -16.96
N ASN A 361 -0.14 -8.99 -17.23
CA ASN A 361 0.39 -8.63 -18.55
C ASN A 361 -0.07 -7.27 -19.12
N ARG A 362 -0.88 -6.48 -18.40
CA ARG A 362 -1.22 -5.10 -18.76
C ARG A 362 -0.37 -4.12 -17.96
N GLN A 363 0.09 -3.04 -18.58
CA GLN A 363 1.02 -2.11 -17.94
C GLN A 363 0.54 -0.67 -18.06
N THR A 364 0.90 0.14 -17.05
CA THR A 364 0.53 1.55 -16.97
C THR A 364 0.93 2.35 -18.22
N HIS A 365 2.06 2.03 -18.84
CA HIS A 365 2.52 2.76 -20.03
C HIS A 365 1.75 2.43 -21.30
N ASP A 366 0.97 1.34 -21.35
CA ASP A 366 0.15 1.01 -22.50
C ASP A 366 -0.94 2.10 -22.67
N ASN A 367 -1.59 2.49 -21.57
CA ASN A 367 -2.56 3.59 -21.56
C ASN A 367 -1.91 4.97 -21.74
N ILE A 368 -0.68 5.19 -21.25
CA ILE A 368 0.04 6.45 -21.51
C ILE A 368 0.34 6.57 -23.01
N ARG A 369 0.83 5.51 -23.66
CA ARG A 369 1.08 5.51 -25.10
C ARG A 369 -0.19 5.69 -25.92
N ARG A 370 -1.27 5.00 -25.55
CA ARG A 370 -2.58 5.17 -26.19
C ARG A 370 -3.03 6.62 -26.12
N ALA A 371 -2.96 7.26 -24.94
CA ALA A 371 -3.30 8.67 -24.79
C ALA A 371 -2.42 9.59 -25.65
N LEU A 372 -1.11 9.32 -25.76
CA LEU A 372 -0.20 10.09 -26.62
C LEU A 372 -0.57 9.98 -28.10
N HIS A 373 -0.86 8.77 -28.61
CA HIS A 373 -1.28 8.58 -30.00
C HIS A 373 -2.62 9.29 -30.29
N ILE A 374 -3.55 9.30 -29.32
CA ILE A 374 -4.81 10.03 -29.45
C ILE A 374 -4.55 11.54 -29.55
N ILE A 375 -3.68 12.10 -28.69
CA ILE A 375 -3.32 13.52 -28.73
C ILE A 375 -2.66 13.89 -30.07
N GLU A 376 -1.72 13.08 -30.53
CA GLU A 376 -1.05 13.25 -31.83
C GLU A 376 -2.07 13.27 -32.97
N HIS A 377 -2.97 12.28 -33.01
CA HIS A 377 -3.99 12.19 -34.04
C HIS A 377 -4.97 13.38 -34.04
N ILE A 378 -5.40 13.83 -32.86
CA ILE A 378 -6.28 15.01 -32.72
C ILE A 378 -5.58 16.25 -33.29
N ASN A 379 -4.29 16.44 -32.99
CA ASN A 379 -3.50 17.58 -33.47
C ASN A 379 -3.32 17.54 -35.00
N ASP A 380 -3.08 16.36 -35.57
CA ASP A 380 -2.92 16.17 -37.02
C ASP A 380 -4.22 16.44 -37.78
N LYS A 381 -5.34 15.91 -37.28
CA LYS A 381 -6.66 16.08 -37.93
C LYS A 381 -7.32 17.42 -37.63
N LYS A 382 -6.86 18.14 -36.61
CA LYS A 382 -7.45 19.39 -36.12
C LYS A 382 -8.93 19.26 -35.75
N ASN A 383 -9.32 18.09 -35.24
CA ASN A 383 -10.69 17.85 -34.81
C ASN A 383 -11.01 18.64 -33.54
N SER A 384 -12.27 19.06 -33.40
CA SER A 384 -12.81 19.61 -32.15
C SER A 384 -13.02 18.46 -31.17
N SER A 385 -12.18 18.38 -30.15
CA SER A 385 -12.12 17.24 -29.24
C SER A 385 -11.71 17.66 -27.84
N ILE A 386 -12.03 16.83 -26.85
CA ILE A 386 -11.50 16.95 -25.50
C ILE A 386 -11.01 15.61 -24.96
N ILE A 387 -10.09 15.71 -24.01
CA ILE A 387 -9.69 14.59 -23.14
C ILE A 387 -10.04 14.98 -21.70
N LEU A 388 -10.86 14.15 -21.05
CA LEU A 388 -11.25 14.30 -19.66
C LEU A 388 -10.53 13.25 -18.81
N SER A 389 -9.79 13.70 -17.80
CA SER A 389 -9.31 12.81 -16.74
C SER A 389 -10.26 12.95 -15.55
N LEU A 390 -11.11 11.94 -15.38
CA LEU A 390 -12.12 11.87 -14.32
C LEU A 390 -11.46 11.47 -12.99
N ASP A 391 -11.73 12.23 -11.92
CA ASP A 391 -11.31 11.89 -10.56
C ASP A 391 -12.52 11.37 -9.78
N ALA A 392 -12.50 10.12 -9.33
CA ALA A 392 -13.55 9.56 -8.50
C ALA A 392 -13.34 9.93 -7.02
N GLU A 393 -14.40 10.38 -6.32
CA GLU A 393 -14.33 10.64 -4.88
C GLU A 393 -14.24 9.31 -4.11
N LYS A 394 -13.01 8.92 -3.77
CA LYS A 394 -12.71 7.74 -2.95
C LYS A 394 -13.30 6.46 -3.53
N ALA A 395 -13.04 6.21 -4.81
CA ALA A 395 -13.63 5.12 -5.59
C ALA A 395 -13.70 3.76 -4.86
N TYR A 396 -12.60 3.32 -4.23
CA TYR A 396 -12.59 2.08 -3.47
C TYR A 396 -13.53 2.09 -2.26
N ASP A 397 -13.65 3.22 -1.56
CA ASP A 397 -14.45 3.33 -0.34
C ASP A 397 -15.96 3.50 -0.63
N SER A 398 -16.34 3.79 -1.88
CA SER A 398 -17.74 4.07 -2.27
C SER A 398 -18.45 2.91 -2.98
N VAL A 399 -17.75 1.81 -3.27
CA VAL A 399 -18.32 0.64 -3.98
C VAL A 399 -19.54 0.06 -3.26
N ASN A 400 -20.71 0.12 -3.90
CA ASN A 400 -21.91 -0.55 -3.42
C ASN A 400 -21.79 -2.09 -3.64
N TRP A 401 -21.96 -2.87 -2.57
CA TRP A 401 -21.81 -4.32 -2.63
C TRP A 401 -22.95 -5.02 -3.37
N ASP A 402 -24.19 -4.56 -3.20
CA ASP A 402 -25.36 -5.11 -3.90
C ASP A 402 -25.18 -4.98 -5.43
N PHE A 403 -24.77 -3.78 -5.87
CA PHE A 403 -24.43 -3.54 -7.27
C PHE A 403 -23.27 -4.45 -7.74
N LEU A 404 -22.18 -4.53 -6.97
CA LEU A 404 -21.03 -5.40 -7.30
C LEU A 404 -21.45 -6.87 -7.48
N PHE A 405 -22.30 -7.41 -6.60
CA PHE A 405 -22.75 -8.80 -6.73
C PHE A 405 -23.67 -9.02 -7.93
N LEU A 406 -24.52 -8.04 -8.28
CA LEU A 406 -25.30 -8.06 -9.52
C LEU A 406 -24.42 -8.02 -10.76
N VAL A 407 -23.35 -7.21 -10.74
CA VAL A 407 -22.34 -7.18 -11.81
C VAL A 407 -21.64 -8.53 -11.96
N MET A 408 -21.21 -9.16 -10.85
CA MET A 408 -20.64 -10.51 -10.90
C MET A 408 -21.64 -11.52 -11.48
N LYS A 409 -22.92 -11.43 -11.11
CA LYS A 409 -23.96 -12.28 -11.70
C LYS A 409 -24.10 -12.04 -13.21
N ARG A 410 -24.05 -10.79 -13.68
CA ARG A 410 -24.11 -10.44 -15.11
C ARG A 410 -22.91 -10.97 -15.91
N PHE A 411 -21.72 -11.01 -15.30
CA PHE A 411 -20.54 -11.66 -15.88
C PHE A 411 -20.61 -13.20 -15.86
N GLY A 412 -21.68 -13.80 -15.32
CA GLY A 412 -21.90 -15.24 -15.31
C GLY A 412 -21.20 -16.00 -14.18
N PHE A 413 -20.71 -15.31 -13.13
CA PHE A 413 -20.18 -15.99 -11.94
C PHE A 413 -21.27 -16.82 -11.27
N CYS A 414 -20.96 -18.08 -10.96
CA CYS A 414 -21.89 -18.97 -10.27
C CYS A 414 -22.20 -18.46 -8.85
N SER A 415 -23.35 -18.87 -8.34
CA SER A 415 -23.87 -18.40 -7.05
C SER A 415 -22.94 -18.74 -5.89
N GLU A 416 -22.27 -19.88 -5.96
CA GLU A 416 -21.35 -20.43 -4.98
C GLU A 416 -20.12 -19.52 -4.82
N PHE A 417 -19.56 -19.07 -5.96
CA PHE A 417 -18.42 -18.17 -5.95
C PHE A 417 -18.79 -16.75 -5.49
N ILE A 418 -19.97 -16.26 -5.88
CA ILE A 418 -20.49 -14.96 -5.41
C ILE A 418 -20.71 -15.01 -3.88
N LYS A 419 -21.29 -16.10 -3.36
CA LYS A 419 -21.50 -16.32 -1.92
C LYS A 419 -20.21 -16.26 -1.12
N CYS A 420 -19.08 -16.70 -1.68
CA CYS A 420 -17.78 -16.58 -1.02
C CYS A 420 -17.44 -15.11 -0.70
N PHE A 421 -17.68 -14.18 -1.64
CA PHE A 421 -17.47 -12.75 -1.39
C PHE A 421 -18.55 -12.16 -0.51
N GLN A 422 -19.83 -12.51 -0.70
CA GLN A 422 -20.92 -12.07 0.17
C GLN A 422 -20.64 -12.41 1.64
N ALA A 423 -20.11 -13.61 1.92
CA ALA A 423 -19.72 -14.01 3.26
C ALA A 423 -18.60 -13.14 3.84
N LEU A 424 -17.62 -12.73 3.02
CA LEU A 424 -16.54 -11.81 3.43
C LEU A 424 -17.05 -10.40 3.70
N TYR A 425 -18.07 -9.93 2.98
CA TYR A 425 -18.69 -8.60 3.14
C TYR A 425 -19.93 -8.62 4.05
N SER A 426 -20.21 -9.72 4.75
CA SER A 426 -21.35 -9.83 5.67
C SER A 426 -21.04 -9.19 7.04
N LEU A 427 -21.63 -8.00 7.27
CA LEU A 427 -21.50 -7.20 8.50
C LEU A 427 -20.06 -7.01 9.00
N PRO A 428 -19.13 -6.57 8.14
CA PRO A 428 -17.75 -6.37 8.56
C PRO A 428 -17.60 -5.11 9.39
N THR A 429 -16.71 -5.17 10.37
CA THR A 429 -16.46 -4.08 11.31
C THR A 429 -15.02 -3.62 11.26
N ALA A 430 -14.80 -2.34 11.57
CA ALA A 430 -13.46 -1.77 11.63
C ALA A 430 -13.28 -0.87 12.84
N ARG A 431 -12.03 -0.75 13.31
CA ARG A 431 -11.60 0.30 14.25
C ARG A 431 -10.54 1.18 13.61
N ILE A 432 -10.62 2.49 13.76
CA ILE A 432 -9.63 3.42 13.21
C ILE A 432 -8.43 3.49 14.14
N LYS A 433 -7.22 3.29 13.60
CA LYS A 433 -5.97 3.33 14.35
C LYS A 433 -5.31 4.70 14.22
N ILE A 434 -5.22 5.44 15.34
CA ILE A 434 -4.68 6.79 15.40
C ILE A 434 -3.57 6.83 16.46
N ASN A 435 -2.36 7.20 16.06
CA ASN A 435 -1.19 7.29 16.95
C ASN A 435 -0.92 6.03 17.80
N GLY A 436 -1.39 4.87 17.34
CA GLY A 436 -1.24 3.58 18.04
C GLY A 436 -2.47 3.13 18.83
N SER A 437 -3.41 4.03 19.15
CA SER A 437 -4.69 3.72 19.80
C SER A 437 -5.77 3.36 18.78
N LEU A 438 -6.79 2.63 19.21
CA LEU A 438 -7.94 2.23 18.39
C LEU A 438 -9.19 3.00 18.81
N SER A 439 -9.97 3.44 17.81
CA SER A 439 -11.35 3.94 17.98
C SER A 439 -12.32 2.85 18.40
N ASP A 440 -13.55 3.29 18.67
CA ASP A 440 -14.68 2.38 18.77
C ASP A 440 -14.96 1.71 17.42
N THR A 441 -15.70 0.60 17.50
CA THR A 441 -16.02 -0.24 16.35
C THR A 441 -17.07 0.43 15.48
N ILE A 442 -16.77 0.57 14.18
CA ILE A 442 -17.70 1.02 13.16
C ILE A 442 -18.12 -0.17 12.28
N LEU A 443 -19.39 -0.22 11.89
CA LEU A 443 -19.87 -1.11 10.85
C LEU A 443 -19.51 -0.53 9.49
N LEU A 444 -19.05 -1.38 8.56
CA LEU A 444 -18.87 -1.00 7.16
C LEU A 444 -20.03 -1.57 6.36
N GLU A 445 -20.65 -0.74 5.53
CA GLU A 445 -21.80 -1.13 4.70
C GLU A 445 -21.48 -1.05 3.20
N ARG A 446 -20.37 -0.41 2.83
CA ARG A 446 -19.88 -0.32 1.45
C ARG A 446 -18.35 -0.27 1.39
N GLY A 447 -17.84 -0.36 0.17
CA GLY A 447 -16.44 -0.16 -0.16
C GLY A 447 -15.62 -1.45 -0.20
N CYS A 448 -14.60 -1.44 -1.04
CA CYS A 448 -13.55 -2.43 -1.13
C CYS A 448 -12.47 -2.16 -0.07
N ARG A 449 -12.12 -3.17 0.73
CA ARG A 449 -11.13 -3.04 1.81
C ARG A 449 -9.73 -2.78 1.23
N GLN A 450 -9.19 -1.56 1.41
CA GLN A 450 -7.85 -1.20 0.94
C GLN A 450 -6.76 -2.02 1.64
N GLY A 451 -6.19 -3.01 0.95
CA GLY A 451 -5.24 -3.98 1.51
C GLY A 451 -5.70 -5.43 1.44
N CYS A 452 -6.93 -5.68 0.99
CA CYS A 452 -7.43 -6.98 0.58
C CYS A 452 -6.87 -7.36 -0.81
N PRO A 453 -6.34 -8.59 -1.00
CA PRO A 453 -5.89 -9.08 -2.30
C PRO A 453 -6.97 -9.06 -3.39
N ALA A 454 -8.24 -9.30 -3.04
CA ALA A 454 -9.34 -9.37 -3.99
C ALA A 454 -9.91 -8.01 -4.41
N SER A 455 -9.70 -6.97 -3.60
CA SER A 455 -10.30 -5.66 -3.86
C SER A 455 -9.98 -5.05 -5.22
N PRO A 456 -8.75 -5.13 -5.77
CA PRO A 456 -8.46 -4.64 -7.12
C PRO A 456 -9.27 -5.36 -8.22
N TYR A 457 -9.46 -6.67 -8.11
CA TYR A 457 -10.18 -7.48 -9.10
C TYR A 457 -11.67 -7.20 -9.06
N LEU A 458 -12.23 -7.12 -7.84
CA LEU A 458 -13.61 -6.72 -7.62
C LEU A 458 -13.87 -5.29 -8.11
N PHE A 459 -12.90 -4.38 -7.95
CA PHE A 459 -13.01 -3.03 -8.47
C PHE A 459 -12.98 -2.97 -10.00
N ASN A 460 -12.15 -3.78 -10.65
CA ASN A 460 -12.14 -3.88 -12.11
C ASN A 460 -13.49 -4.40 -12.64
N LEU A 461 -14.05 -5.44 -12.02
CA LEU A 461 -15.40 -5.91 -12.37
C LEU A 461 -16.44 -4.81 -12.14
N PHE A 462 -16.35 -4.10 -11.01
CA PHE A 462 -17.26 -3.01 -10.66
C PHE A 462 -17.30 -1.91 -11.70
N ILE A 463 -16.13 -1.43 -12.17
CA ILE A 463 -16.04 -0.28 -13.08
C ILE A 463 -16.28 -0.64 -14.55
N GLU A 464 -16.12 -1.90 -14.93
CA GLU A 464 -16.27 -2.36 -16.32
C GLU A 464 -17.64 -2.04 -16.95
N PRO A 465 -18.79 -2.19 -16.26
CA PRO A 465 -20.08 -1.73 -16.77
C PRO A 465 -20.12 -0.25 -17.18
N LEU A 466 -19.41 0.65 -16.47
CA LEU A 466 -19.31 2.06 -16.86
C LEU A 466 -18.50 2.21 -18.15
N ALA A 467 -17.36 1.52 -18.23
CA ALA A 467 -16.51 1.53 -19.42
C ALA A 467 -17.27 0.99 -20.64
N GLN A 468 -17.99 -0.13 -20.48
CA GLN A 468 -18.81 -0.71 -21.53
C GLN A 468 -19.94 0.22 -21.96
N ALA A 469 -20.64 0.85 -21.01
CA ALA A 469 -21.66 1.84 -21.32
C ALA A 469 -21.10 2.97 -22.19
N ILE A 470 -19.91 3.49 -21.86
CA ILE A 470 -19.22 4.54 -22.64
C ILE A 470 -18.86 4.04 -24.04
N ARG A 471 -18.35 2.80 -24.17
CA ARG A 471 -17.99 2.22 -25.48
C ARG A 471 -19.19 2.11 -26.41
N GLN A 472 -20.30 1.55 -25.91
CA GLN A 472 -21.49 1.28 -26.72
C GLN A 472 -22.36 2.52 -27.01
N GLU A 473 -22.18 3.61 -26.27
CA GLU A 473 -22.98 4.83 -26.47
C GLU A 473 -22.62 5.51 -27.79
N THR A 474 -23.55 5.50 -28.74
CA THR A 474 -23.34 6.01 -30.11
C THR A 474 -23.41 7.54 -30.18
N SER A 475 -24.14 8.18 -29.25
CA SER A 475 -24.18 9.64 -29.17
C SER A 475 -22.90 10.25 -28.58
N LEU A 476 -22.08 9.44 -27.91
CA LEU A 476 -20.77 9.79 -27.40
C LEU A 476 -19.70 9.33 -28.38
N LYS A 477 -19.26 10.22 -29.27
CA LYS A 477 -18.22 9.91 -30.26
C LYS A 477 -16.82 10.02 -29.66
N GLY A 478 -15.99 9.01 -29.91
CA GLY A 478 -14.57 8.98 -29.58
C GLY A 478 -13.69 9.45 -30.73
N ILE A 479 -12.39 9.17 -30.63
CA ILE A 479 -11.41 9.43 -31.68
C ILE A 479 -11.18 8.15 -32.47
N VAL A 480 -11.35 8.19 -33.79
CA VAL A 480 -11.18 7.02 -34.66
C VAL A 480 -9.76 6.99 -35.21
N ILE A 481 -9.00 5.95 -34.90
CA ILE A 481 -7.63 5.74 -35.38
C ILE A 481 -7.52 4.31 -35.92
N GLY A 482 -7.09 4.16 -37.17
CA GLY A 482 -6.88 2.82 -37.75
C GLY A 482 -8.14 1.97 -37.93
N GLY A 483 -9.34 2.56 -37.83
CA GLY A 483 -10.63 1.86 -37.90
C GLY A 483 -11.30 1.65 -36.54
N ASP A 484 -10.55 1.78 -35.43
CA ASP A 484 -11.06 1.61 -34.08
C ASP A 484 -11.41 2.96 -33.44
N GLU A 485 -12.49 3.00 -32.66
CA GLU A 485 -12.95 4.19 -31.95
C GLU A 485 -12.50 4.16 -30.48
N TYR A 486 -11.67 5.12 -30.08
CA TYR A 486 -11.15 5.24 -28.72
C TYR A 486 -11.98 6.26 -27.93
N LYS A 487 -12.74 5.76 -26.94
CA LYS A 487 -13.58 6.57 -26.04
C LYS A 487 -13.09 6.62 -24.60
N VAL A 488 -12.51 5.52 -24.09
CA VAL A 488 -12.15 5.41 -22.67
C VAL A 488 -10.83 4.66 -22.50
N CYS A 489 -10.11 5.00 -21.43
CA CYS A 489 -8.93 4.30 -20.92
C CYS A 489 -9.01 4.29 -19.40
N LEU A 490 -8.75 3.15 -18.77
CA LEU A 490 -8.84 3.01 -17.32
C LEU A 490 -7.53 2.46 -16.74
N TYR A 491 -7.15 2.97 -15.57
CA TYR A 491 -6.17 2.34 -14.70
C TYR A 491 -6.76 2.30 -13.29
N ALA A 492 -7.48 1.24 -12.99
CA ALA A 492 -8.32 1.16 -11.81
C ALA A 492 -9.28 2.36 -11.73
N ASP A 493 -9.12 3.25 -10.74
CA ASP A 493 -9.97 4.42 -10.52
C ASP A 493 -9.61 5.65 -11.37
N ASP A 494 -8.44 5.68 -11.99
CA ASP A 494 -8.06 6.73 -12.95
C ASP A 494 -8.74 6.45 -14.30
N VAL A 495 -9.76 7.23 -14.66
CA VAL A 495 -10.51 7.11 -15.92
C VAL A 495 -10.21 8.29 -16.83
N LEU A 496 -9.81 8.01 -18.07
CA LEU A 496 -9.59 8.99 -19.11
C LEU A 496 -10.61 8.77 -20.22
N VAL A 497 -11.38 9.80 -20.55
CA VAL A 497 -12.42 9.77 -21.58
C VAL A 497 -12.07 10.73 -22.71
N THR A 498 -12.18 10.26 -23.94
CA THR A 498 -11.92 11.02 -25.16
C THR A 498 -13.23 11.27 -25.88
N ILE A 499 -13.51 12.54 -26.17
CA ILE A 499 -14.78 12.96 -26.77
C ILE A 499 -14.50 13.81 -28.00
N MET A 500 -15.07 13.43 -29.13
CA MET A 500 -15.24 14.27 -30.30
C MET A 500 -16.58 15.00 -30.21
N ASP A 501 -16.65 16.23 -30.72
CA ASP A 501 -17.83 17.11 -30.62
C ASP A 501 -18.27 17.36 -29.16
N PRO A 502 -17.45 18.08 -28.37
CA PRO A 502 -17.62 18.16 -26.91
C PRO A 502 -18.95 18.77 -26.44
N SER A 503 -19.54 19.69 -27.23
CA SER A 503 -20.82 20.33 -26.90
C SER A 503 -21.97 19.34 -26.75
N SER A 504 -22.01 18.29 -27.58
CA SER A 504 -23.01 17.22 -27.49
C SER A 504 -22.56 16.08 -26.57
N GLY A 505 -21.26 15.74 -26.57
CA GLY A 505 -20.76 14.57 -25.84
C GLY A 505 -20.68 14.75 -24.32
N ILE A 506 -20.33 15.95 -23.82
CA ILE A 506 -20.19 16.17 -22.36
C ILE A 506 -21.51 15.97 -21.60
N PRO A 507 -22.66 16.54 -22.04
CA PRO A 507 -23.93 16.29 -21.37
C PRO A 507 -24.31 14.81 -21.31
N VAL A 508 -24.05 14.06 -22.39
CA VAL A 508 -24.29 12.60 -22.45
C VAL A 508 -23.44 11.89 -21.42
N LEU A 509 -22.12 12.11 -21.43
CA LEU A 509 -21.21 11.49 -20.47
C LEU A 509 -21.62 11.78 -19.01
N MET A 510 -21.98 13.04 -18.72
CA MET A 510 -22.36 13.42 -17.36
C MET A 510 -23.66 12.75 -16.92
N GLY A 511 -24.65 12.62 -17.81
CA GLY A 511 -25.88 11.86 -17.53
C GLY A 511 -25.63 10.37 -17.29
N MET A 512 -24.69 9.77 -18.02
CA MET A 512 -24.26 8.39 -17.79
C MET A 512 -23.57 8.22 -16.44
N LEU A 513 -22.68 9.14 -16.07
CA LEU A 513 -21.98 9.13 -14.79
C LEU A 513 -22.95 9.33 -13.61
N GLU A 514 -23.94 10.19 -13.75
CA GLU A 514 -25.01 10.38 -12.75
C GLU A 514 -25.85 9.11 -12.58
N THR A 515 -26.27 8.49 -13.69
CA THR A 515 -27.04 7.24 -13.68
C THR A 515 -26.24 6.09 -13.07
N TYR A 516 -24.99 5.92 -13.51
CA TYR A 516 -24.10 4.91 -12.96
C TYR A 516 -23.80 5.17 -11.47
N GLY A 517 -23.64 6.43 -11.07
CA GLY A 517 -23.45 6.82 -9.67
C GLY A 517 -24.64 6.48 -8.77
N LEU A 518 -25.87 6.64 -9.27
CA LEU A 518 -27.10 6.24 -8.58
C LEU A 518 -27.14 4.74 -8.27
N TYR A 519 -26.69 3.90 -9.21
CA TYR A 519 -26.70 2.44 -9.05
C TYR A 519 -25.51 1.91 -8.25
N SER A 520 -24.31 2.43 -8.52
CA SER A 520 -23.05 1.85 -8.07
C SER A 520 -22.46 2.52 -6.83
N GLY A 521 -22.91 3.75 -6.51
CA GLY A 521 -22.27 4.61 -5.52
C GLY A 521 -21.00 5.31 -6.02
N TYR A 522 -20.68 5.23 -7.32
CA TYR A 522 -19.58 5.96 -7.94
C TYR A 522 -19.87 7.47 -7.99
N VAL A 523 -19.00 8.29 -7.40
CA VAL A 523 -19.19 9.73 -7.33
C VAL A 523 -18.02 10.44 -8.01
N LEU A 524 -18.32 11.28 -9.01
CA LEU A 524 -17.33 12.10 -9.70
C LEU A 524 -16.94 13.32 -8.85
N ASN A 525 -15.64 13.57 -8.73
CA ASN A 525 -15.10 14.80 -8.17
C ASN A 525 -14.85 15.85 -9.26
N VAL A 526 -15.91 16.57 -9.63
CA VAL A 526 -15.90 17.61 -10.68
C VAL A 526 -14.77 18.63 -10.50
N LYS A 527 -14.41 18.98 -9.25
CA LYS A 527 -13.34 19.97 -8.96
C LYS A 527 -11.93 19.46 -9.25
N LYS A 528 -11.73 18.14 -9.24
CA LYS A 528 -10.43 17.50 -9.50
C LYS A 528 -10.33 16.92 -10.89
N THR A 529 -11.47 16.70 -11.56
CA THR A 529 -11.52 16.36 -12.97
C THR A 529 -10.72 17.37 -13.80
N GLN A 530 -9.80 16.88 -14.61
CA GLN A 530 -8.97 17.71 -15.49
C GLN A 530 -9.48 17.58 -16.92
N VAL A 531 -9.43 18.67 -17.69
CA VAL A 531 -9.83 18.70 -19.09
C VAL A 531 -8.69 19.23 -19.95
N LEU A 532 -8.48 18.60 -21.10
CA LEU A 532 -7.57 19.06 -22.13
C LEU A 532 -8.39 19.32 -23.40
N THR A 533 -8.45 20.58 -23.83
CA THR A 533 -9.28 21.03 -24.97
C THR A 533 -8.49 21.19 -26.26
N PHE A 534 -9.00 20.63 -27.37
CA PHE A 534 -8.37 20.70 -28.68
C PHE A 534 -9.35 21.28 -29.69
N ASN A 535 -8.98 22.40 -30.34
CA ASN A 535 -9.80 23.11 -31.33
C ASN A 535 -11.26 23.36 -30.87
N PHE A 536 -11.45 23.53 -29.56
CA PHE A 536 -12.75 23.66 -28.93
C PHE A 536 -12.71 24.76 -27.86
N SER A 537 -13.70 25.64 -27.88
CA SER A 537 -13.95 26.62 -26.83
C SER A 537 -15.35 26.39 -26.28
N PRO A 538 -15.51 26.12 -24.98
CA PRO A 538 -16.82 25.87 -24.39
C PRO A 538 -17.68 27.13 -24.43
N ASP A 539 -18.98 26.96 -24.70
CA ASP A 539 -19.94 28.05 -24.59
C ASP A 539 -20.19 28.45 -23.12
N GLN A 540 -20.90 29.56 -22.91
CA GLN A 540 -21.19 30.06 -21.56
C GLN A 540 -22.07 29.09 -20.74
N THR A 541 -22.96 28.36 -21.41
CA THR A 541 -23.83 27.36 -20.77
C THR A 541 -23.04 26.18 -20.21
N LEU A 542 -22.11 25.63 -20.98
CA LEU A 542 -21.32 24.48 -20.63
C LEU A 542 -20.23 24.86 -19.61
N SER A 543 -19.60 26.03 -19.79
CA SER A 543 -18.61 26.57 -18.85
C SER A 543 -19.20 26.89 -17.47
N SER A 544 -20.43 27.41 -17.42
CA SER A 544 -21.11 27.71 -16.16
C SER A 544 -21.61 26.46 -15.44
N LYS A 545 -22.12 25.48 -16.20
CA LYS A 545 -22.58 24.19 -15.68
C LYS A 545 -21.42 23.34 -15.16
N PHE A 546 -20.32 23.27 -15.90
CA PHE A 546 -19.16 22.45 -15.58
C PHE A 546 -17.93 23.32 -15.36
N LYS A 547 -17.57 23.50 -14.08
CA LYS A 547 -16.44 24.34 -13.63
C LYS A 547 -15.08 23.63 -13.79
N PHE A 548 -14.81 23.09 -14.97
CA PHE A 548 -13.51 22.52 -15.30
C PHE A 548 -12.48 23.63 -15.59
N ASN A 549 -11.20 23.28 -15.53
CA ASN A 549 -10.13 24.16 -15.98
C ASN A 549 -9.95 24.05 -17.52
N TRP A 550 -10.81 24.74 -18.26
CA TRP A 550 -10.88 24.69 -19.73
C TRP A 550 -9.62 25.15 -20.47
N GLU A 551 -8.80 25.96 -19.81
CA GLU A 551 -7.57 26.57 -20.37
C GLU A 551 -6.31 25.76 -20.06
N ALA A 552 -6.43 24.60 -19.42
CA ALA A 552 -5.26 23.78 -19.08
C ALA A 552 -4.44 23.44 -20.33
N THR A 553 -3.12 23.61 -20.25
CA THR A 553 -2.17 23.28 -21.34
C THR A 553 -1.64 21.85 -21.25
N ALA A 554 -1.78 21.22 -20.08
CA ALA A 554 -1.42 19.82 -19.84
C ALA A 554 -2.31 19.22 -18.74
N ILE A 555 -2.51 17.91 -18.80
CA ILE A 555 -3.15 17.12 -17.73
C ILE A 555 -2.16 16.12 -17.13
N LYS A 556 -2.34 15.76 -15.86
CA LYS A 556 -1.54 14.72 -15.21
C LYS A 556 -2.27 13.39 -15.28
N TYR A 557 -1.67 12.41 -15.95
CA TYR A 557 -2.23 11.06 -16.10
C TYR A 557 -1.18 10.01 -15.72
N LEU A 558 -1.53 9.10 -14.81
CA LEU A 558 -0.72 7.97 -14.35
C LEU A 558 0.69 8.30 -13.80
N GLY A 559 1.02 9.57 -13.60
CA GLY A 559 2.32 10.02 -13.09
C GLY A 559 3.15 10.83 -14.09
N VAL A 560 2.68 10.96 -15.33
CA VAL A 560 3.25 11.85 -16.36
C VAL A 560 2.30 13.02 -16.65
N PHE A 561 2.84 14.10 -17.20
CA PHE A 561 2.06 15.20 -17.75
C PHE A 561 1.92 15.03 -19.26
N LEU A 562 0.68 15.11 -19.74
CA LEU A 562 0.32 15.06 -21.14
C LEU A 562 -0.03 16.48 -21.61
N PRO A 563 0.87 17.18 -22.32
CA PRO A 563 0.59 18.50 -22.87
C PRO A 563 -0.29 18.40 -24.13
N LYS A 564 -0.99 19.49 -24.46
CA LYS A 564 -1.67 19.63 -25.78
C LYS A 564 -0.67 19.53 -26.93
N ASP A 565 0.43 20.25 -26.78
CA ASP A 565 1.54 20.29 -27.72
C ASP A 565 2.60 19.26 -27.31
N LEU A 566 2.68 18.17 -28.06
CA LEU A 566 3.60 17.06 -27.78
C LEU A 566 5.08 17.47 -27.92
N THR A 567 5.41 18.58 -28.56
CA THR A 567 6.81 19.09 -28.58
C THR A 567 7.29 19.46 -27.17
N GLN A 568 6.37 19.83 -26.28
CA GLN A 568 6.66 20.19 -24.88
C GLN A 568 6.74 18.98 -23.94
N LEU A 569 6.51 17.75 -24.44
CA LEU A 569 6.42 16.55 -23.62
C LEU A 569 7.72 16.28 -22.84
N TYR A 570 8.88 16.57 -23.44
CA TYR A 570 10.18 16.46 -22.79
C TYR A 570 10.30 17.40 -21.59
N ASP A 571 10.13 18.70 -21.83
CA ASP A 571 10.35 19.73 -20.81
C ASP A 571 9.36 19.61 -19.66
N THR A 572 8.09 19.32 -19.98
CA THR A 572 7.02 19.19 -18.98
C THR A 572 7.29 18.05 -18.00
N ASN A 573 7.95 16.97 -18.43
CA ASN A 573 8.17 15.78 -17.59
C ASN A 573 9.60 15.67 -17.02
N TYR A 574 10.63 15.91 -17.83
CA TYR A 574 12.01 15.74 -17.42
C TYR A 574 12.54 16.93 -16.61
N SER A 575 12.10 18.16 -16.87
CA SER A 575 12.58 19.34 -16.12
C SER A 575 12.25 19.29 -14.62
N PRO A 576 11.01 18.93 -14.19
CA PRO A 576 10.71 18.76 -12.78
C PRO A 576 11.56 17.66 -12.12
N ILE A 577 11.71 16.50 -12.78
CA ILE A 577 12.50 15.39 -12.26
C ILE A 577 13.98 15.73 -12.16
N ASN A 578 14.53 16.52 -13.09
CA ASN A 578 15.90 17.00 -13.01
C ASN A 578 16.13 17.85 -11.75
N ARG A 579 15.20 18.75 -11.43
CA ARG A 579 15.25 19.57 -10.20
C ARG A 579 15.13 18.71 -8.95
N GLU A 580 14.24 17.72 -8.98
CA GLU A 580 14.05 16.78 -7.88
C GLU A 580 15.30 15.91 -7.63
N ILE A 581 15.91 15.37 -8.69
CA ILE A 581 17.17 14.61 -8.60
C ILE A 581 18.28 15.48 -8.01
N TYR A 582 18.43 16.72 -8.46
CA TYR A 582 19.43 17.64 -7.93
C TYR A 582 19.21 17.92 -6.43
N SER A 583 17.96 18.21 -6.04
CA SER A 583 17.57 18.40 -4.64
C SER A 583 17.86 17.16 -3.80
N ASP A 584 17.45 15.97 -4.26
CA ASP A 584 17.68 14.70 -3.58
C ASP A 584 19.17 14.44 -3.38
N LEU A 585 19.99 14.59 -4.42
CA LEU A 585 21.43 14.34 -4.34
C LEU A 585 22.11 15.28 -3.33
N ASN A 586 21.73 16.57 -3.30
CA ASN A 586 22.24 17.52 -2.30
C ASN A 586 21.83 17.13 -0.88
N ILE A 587 20.56 16.74 -0.71
CA ILE A 587 20.03 16.25 0.56
C ILE A 587 20.77 14.98 1.01
N TRP A 588 21.08 14.07 0.10
CA TRP A 588 21.83 12.84 0.41
C TRP A 588 23.33 13.11 0.66
N ALA A 589 23.91 14.12 0.02
CA ALA A 589 25.33 14.48 0.18
C ALA A 589 25.68 14.98 1.59
N LEU A 590 24.70 15.50 2.33
CA LEU A 590 24.86 15.90 3.74
C LEU A 590 25.18 14.72 4.67
N LEU A 591 24.90 13.49 4.24
CA LEU A 591 25.16 12.30 5.04
C LEU A 591 26.62 11.83 4.83
N PRO A 592 27.34 11.43 5.90
CA PRO A 592 28.70 10.92 5.81
C PRO A 592 28.68 9.47 5.33
N LEU A 593 28.52 9.29 4.02
CA LEU A 593 28.35 8.00 3.36
C LEU A 593 29.64 7.57 2.65
N ASP A 594 29.95 6.28 2.71
CA ASP A 594 31.01 5.69 1.89
C ASP A 594 30.62 5.66 0.39
N LEU A 595 31.58 5.26 -0.46
CA LEU A 595 31.38 5.18 -1.90
C LEU A 595 30.27 4.18 -2.29
N GLY A 596 30.27 2.99 -1.69
CA GLY A 596 29.31 1.93 -2.02
C GLY A 596 27.87 2.31 -1.67
N ASN A 597 27.66 2.95 -0.52
CA ASN A 597 26.36 3.42 -0.06
C ASN A 597 25.84 4.59 -0.90
N ARG A 598 26.71 5.49 -1.38
CA ARG A 598 26.31 6.53 -2.36
C ARG A 598 25.83 5.90 -3.67
N ILE A 599 26.53 4.90 -4.19
CA ILE A 599 26.08 4.17 -5.40
C ILE A 599 24.74 3.47 -5.16
N ARG A 600 24.53 2.87 -3.98
CA ARG A 600 23.24 2.26 -3.62
C ARG A 600 22.11 3.29 -3.59
N ILE A 601 22.34 4.50 -3.12
CA ILE A 601 21.34 5.58 -3.15
C ILE A 601 20.93 5.91 -4.60
N ILE A 602 21.88 5.97 -5.53
CA ILE A 602 21.56 6.17 -6.95
C ILE A 602 20.61 5.08 -7.45
N LYS A 603 20.92 3.81 -7.14
CA LYS A 603 20.08 2.65 -7.51
C LYS A 603 18.69 2.69 -6.89
N MET A 604 18.58 3.12 -5.63
CA MET A 604 17.34 3.04 -4.86
C MET A 604 16.44 4.27 -5.02
N SER A 605 17.01 5.44 -5.30
CA SER A 605 16.29 6.73 -5.27
C SER A 605 16.22 7.42 -6.62
N ILE A 606 17.27 7.35 -7.43
CA ILE A 606 17.37 8.13 -8.68
C ILE A 606 16.95 7.28 -9.88
N LEU A 607 17.54 6.10 -10.04
CA LEU A 607 17.26 5.20 -11.16
C LEU A 607 15.75 4.89 -11.31
N PRO A 608 14.98 4.57 -10.25
CA PRO A 608 13.56 4.23 -10.42
C PRO A 608 12.72 5.39 -10.96
N LYS A 609 13.04 6.64 -10.60
CA LYS A 609 12.32 7.84 -11.08
C LYS A 609 12.51 8.03 -12.58
N LEU A 610 13.75 7.90 -13.06
CA LEU A 610 14.07 8.02 -14.48
C LEU A 610 13.58 6.82 -15.28
N LEU A 611 13.75 5.60 -14.75
CA LEU A 611 13.31 4.38 -15.43
C LEU A 611 11.80 4.38 -15.70
N TYR A 612 11.01 4.94 -14.79
CA TYR A 612 9.57 5.11 -15.01
C TYR A 612 9.28 5.99 -16.24
N LEU A 613 9.94 7.16 -16.36
CA LEU A 613 9.79 8.01 -17.54
C LEU A 613 10.33 7.35 -18.81
N PHE A 614 11.46 6.63 -18.73
CA PHE A 614 12.04 5.92 -19.88
C PHE A 614 11.11 4.84 -20.41
N LEU A 615 10.27 4.23 -19.57
CA LEU A 615 9.27 3.25 -19.98
C LEU A 615 7.98 3.92 -20.48
N ALA A 616 7.58 5.03 -19.86
CA ALA A 616 6.31 5.69 -20.13
C ALA A 616 6.33 6.57 -21.40
N LEU A 617 7.44 7.25 -21.66
CA LEU A 617 7.52 8.30 -22.68
C LEU A 617 8.41 7.87 -23.86
N PRO A 618 7.89 7.85 -25.10
CA PRO A 618 8.65 7.51 -26.30
C PRO A 618 9.41 8.74 -26.84
N ILE A 619 10.30 9.34 -26.03
CA ILE A 619 11.01 10.58 -26.38
C ILE A 619 12.51 10.33 -26.50
N GLN A 620 13.11 10.84 -27.56
CA GLN A 620 14.57 10.87 -27.68
C GLN A 620 15.19 11.84 -26.68
N ILE A 621 15.99 11.30 -25.76
CA ILE A 621 16.70 12.11 -24.77
C ILE A 621 18.04 12.58 -25.37
N PRO A 622 18.35 13.89 -25.36
CA PRO A 622 19.62 14.39 -25.88
C PRO A 622 20.83 13.83 -25.12
N GLU A 623 21.92 13.51 -25.83
CA GLU A 623 23.18 13.04 -25.21
C GLU A 623 23.75 14.03 -24.18
N LYS A 624 23.52 15.33 -24.38
CA LYS A 624 23.87 16.38 -23.41
C LYS A 624 23.22 16.13 -22.04
N GLN A 625 21.98 15.64 -22.02
CA GLN A 625 21.26 15.38 -20.78
C GLN A 625 21.86 14.19 -20.01
N PHE A 626 22.20 13.10 -20.70
CA PHE A 626 22.88 11.97 -20.06
C PHE A 626 24.23 12.38 -19.46
N ARG A 627 24.97 13.26 -20.14
CA ARG A 627 26.22 13.83 -19.60
C ARG A 627 25.97 14.65 -18.35
N GLU A 628 24.91 15.45 -18.30
CA GLU A 628 24.56 16.24 -17.12
C GLU A 628 24.16 15.35 -15.93
N TRP A 629 23.32 14.32 -16.15
CA TRP A 629 23.02 13.34 -15.09
C TRP A 629 24.27 12.63 -14.58
N ASN A 630 25.14 12.15 -15.49
CA ASN A 630 26.39 11.50 -15.10
C ASN A 630 27.31 12.46 -14.31
N LYS A 631 27.35 13.73 -14.69
CA LYS A 631 28.10 14.77 -13.97
C LYS A 631 27.56 15.00 -12.56
N GLN A 632 26.23 15.10 -12.40
CA GLN A 632 25.60 15.27 -11.08
C GLN A 632 25.81 14.04 -10.19
N ILE A 633 25.62 12.83 -10.75
CA ILE A 633 25.86 11.58 -10.05
C ILE A 633 27.34 11.46 -9.66
N SER A 634 28.27 11.81 -10.55
CA SER A 634 29.71 11.81 -10.25
C SER A 634 30.05 12.78 -9.12
N ARG A 635 29.57 14.02 -9.17
CA ARG A 635 29.75 15.01 -8.11
C ARG A 635 29.25 14.50 -6.76
N PHE A 636 28.09 13.86 -6.73
CA PHE A 636 27.55 13.24 -5.51
C PHE A 636 28.43 12.06 -5.01
N ILE A 637 28.77 11.13 -5.91
CA ILE A 637 29.60 9.95 -5.62
C ILE A 637 30.99 10.33 -5.10
N TRP A 638 31.51 11.49 -5.49
CA TRP A 638 32.82 11.97 -5.05
C TRP A 638 32.74 13.12 -4.03
N LEU A 639 31.55 13.55 -3.59
CA LEU A 639 31.33 14.71 -2.71
C LEU A 639 32.09 15.95 -3.21
N ASN A 640 31.92 16.26 -4.50
CA ASN A 640 32.62 17.32 -5.23
C ASN A 640 34.16 17.21 -5.25
N LYS A 641 34.74 16.09 -4.79
CA LYS A 641 36.17 15.80 -4.92
C LYS A 641 36.49 15.26 -6.32
N ARG A 642 37.78 15.29 -6.68
CA ARG A 642 38.27 14.75 -7.94
C ARG A 642 38.00 13.23 -8.02
N PRO A 643 37.35 12.73 -9.08
CA PRO A 643 37.15 11.30 -9.29
C PRO A 643 38.48 10.55 -9.34
N ARG A 644 38.60 9.45 -8.59
CA ARG A 644 39.78 8.57 -8.61
C ARG A 644 39.66 7.41 -9.61
N VAL A 645 38.43 7.08 -10.00
CA VAL A 645 38.10 5.98 -10.91
C VAL A 645 37.28 6.56 -12.06
N LYS A 646 37.55 6.11 -13.29
CA LYS A 646 36.75 6.52 -14.46
C LYS A 646 35.28 6.14 -14.26
N PHE A 647 34.37 7.01 -14.66
CA PHE A 647 32.92 6.81 -14.43
C PHE A 647 32.41 5.52 -15.10
N SER A 648 32.88 5.22 -16.31
CA SER A 648 32.54 3.98 -17.02
C SER A 648 32.99 2.71 -16.29
N ILE A 649 34.13 2.74 -15.59
CA ILE A 649 34.60 1.61 -14.77
C ILE A 649 33.65 1.38 -13.59
N LEU A 650 33.14 2.46 -12.97
CA LEU A 650 32.15 2.34 -11.89
C LEU A 650 30.87 1.64 -12.36
N GLN A 651 30.51 1.80 -13.64
CA GLN A 651 29.29 1.21 -14.23
C GLN A 651 29.42 -0.27 -14.54
N LEU A 652 30.63 -0.82 -14.61
CA LEU A 652 30.84 -2.24 -14.86
C LEU A 652 30.26 -3.11 -13.73
N PRO A 653 29.86 -4.36 -14.05
CA PRO A 653 29.51 -5.35 -13.04
C PRO A 653 30.65 -5.59 -12.04
N LYS A 654 30.31 -6.08 -10.84
CA LYS A 654 31.30 -6.31 -9.78
C LYS A 654 32.34 -7.36 -10.17
N GLU A 655 31.90 -8.34 -10.95
CA GLU A 655 32.68 -9.44 -11.49
C GLU A 655 33.76 -8.94 -12.45
N LYS A 656 33.55 -7.76 -13.08
CA LYS A 656 34.50 -7.08 -13.96
C LYS A 656 35.27 -5.96 -13.26
N GLY A 657 35.31 -5.96 -11.93
CA GLY A 657 36.01 -4.95 -11.12
C GLY A 657 35.30 -3.60 -10.98
N GLY A 658 34.03 -3.49 -11.43
CA GLY A 658 33.22 -2.30 -11.26
C GLY A 658 32.41 -2.26 -9.97
N LEU A 659 31.56 -1.25 -9.80
CA LEU A 659 30.65 -1.10 -8.66
C LEU A 659 29.17 -1.21 -9.06
N ALA A 660 28.92 -1.63 -10.29
CA ALA A 660 27.60 -1.75 -10.91
C ALA A 660 26.78 -0.46 -10.81
N LEU A 661 27.42 0.72 -10.94
CA LEU A 661 26.71 1.99 -11.01
C LEU A 661 25.78 1.99 -12.23
N PRO A 662 24.51 2.40 -12.12
CA PRO A 662 23.61 2.40 -13.27
C PRO A 662 24.11 3.28 -14.42
N SER A 663 24.08 2.72 -15.64
CA SER A 663 24.21 3.49 -16.87
C SER A 663 22.83 3.94 -17.33
N LEU A 664 22.48 5.19 -17.05
CA LEU A 664 21.15 5.73 -17.38
C LEU A 664 20.85 5.64 -18.88
N ARG A 665 21.87 5.76 -19.73
CA ARG A 665 21.76 5.60 -21.18
C ARG A 665 21.36 4.18 -21.55
N ASP A 666 22.04 3.18 -21.00
CA ASP A 666 21.74 1.77 -21.33
C ASP A 666 20.36 1.36 -20.79
N TYR A 667 19.97 1.85 -19.61
CA TYR A 667 18.61 1.68 -19.09
C TYR A 667 17.55 2.34 -19.99
N TYR A 668 17.81 3.54 -20.48
CA TYR A 668 16.92 4.22 -21.44
C TYR A 668 16.79 3.41 -22.73
N LEU A 669 17.91 3.03 -23.35
CA LEU A 669 17.91 2.22 -24.58
C LEU A 669 17.17 0.89 -24.37
N SER A 670 17.42 0.21 -23.26
CA SER A 670 16.73 -1.05 -22.92
C SER A 670 15.21 -0.84 -22.77
N ALA A 671 14.80 0.27 -22.14
CA ALA A 671 13.38 0.59 -21.96
C ALA A 671 12.68 0.87 -23.29
N GLN A 672 13.35 1.57 -24.22
CA GLN A 672 12.81 1.88 -25.55
C GLN A 672 12.79 0.65 -26.47
N LEU A 673 13.85 -0.18 -26.44
CA LEU A 673 13.95 -1.42 -27.22
C LEU A 673 12.88 -2.45 -26.86
N ARG A 674 12.32 -2.39 -25.65
CA ARG A 674 11.31 -3.33 -25.21
C ARG A 674 10.11 -3.39 -26.15
N SER A 675 9.61 -2.24 -26.62
CA SER A 675 8.47 -2.20 -27.55
C SER A 675 8.79 -2.89 -28.86
N LEU A 676 10.01 -2.71 -29.38
CA LEU A 676 10.48 -3.41 -30.58
C LEU A 676 10.59 -4.92 -30.34
N VAL A 677 11.11 -5.36 -29.19
CA VAL A 677 11.16 -6.79 -28.83
C VAL A 677 9.76 -7.39 -28.75
N CYS A 678 8.79 -6.65 -28.22
CA CYS A 678 7.38 -7.05 -28.23
C CYS A 678 6.86 -7.19 -29.65
N TRP A 679 7.02 -6.17 -30.52
CA TRP A 679 6.53 -6.21 -31.90
C TRP A 679 7.21 -7.25 -32.79
N CYS A 680 8.50 -7.55 -32.55
CA CYS A 680 9.25 -8.53 -33.30
C CYS A 680 9.11 -9.96 -32.75
N ASN A 681 8.39 -10.16 -31.64
CA ASN A 681 8.15 -11.49 -31.10
C ASN A 681 6.87 -12.08 -31.72
N PRO A 682 6.94 -13.12 -32.57
CA PRO A 682 5.77 -13.71 -33.22
C PRO A 682 4.81 -14.38 -32.23
N SER A 683 5.26 -14.67 -31.00
CA SER A 683 4.41 -15.17 -29.91
C SER A 683 3.78 -14.05 -29.08
N PHE A 684 4.20 -12.80 -29.28
CA PHE A 684 3.60 -11.63 -28.65
C PHE A 684 2.40 -11.18 -29.49
N CYS A 685 1.22 -11.62 -29.08
CA CYS A 685 -0.02 -10.97 -29.50
C CYS A 685 -0.18 -9.74 -28.61
N ALA A 686 0.04 -8.54 -29.17
CA ALA A 686 -0.66 -7.36 -28.68
C ALA A 686 -2.14 -7.63 -28.96
N LYS A 687 -2.82 -8.11 -27.93
CA LYS A 687 -4.26 -7.93 -27.82
C LYS A 687 -4.39 -6.56 -27.18
#